data_AF-A0A5N4AHV9-F1
#
_entry.id   AF-A0A5N4AHV9-F1
#
_cell.length_a   1.000
_cell.length_b   1.000
_cell.length_c   1.000
_cell.angle_alpha   90.00
_cell.angle_beta   90.00
_cell.angle_gamma   90.00
#
_symmetry.space_group_name_H-M   'P 1'
#
loop_
_entity.id
_entity.type
_entity.pdbx_description
1 polymer ?
#
loop_
_entity_poly.entity_id
_entity_poly.type
_entity_poly.pdbx_seq_one_letter_code
_entity_poly.pdbx_strand_id
1 'polypeptide(L)'
;MCEKCNKSFATNSNLRRHLKKSCRAQEPSPKKLKVAHDTQRFCDVCSEHVSSRDYVGHLRSVKHKNNSLAFSTEGVQVITSAFKSRIVSYRISANTQYINLKEFVESLADVIKKLVREQIDIMGSVKVNCELFGYFILESKDRGEVKSFNTRNQVLTISSDLSEWFKDIIEKLEVDATEFEHRESGWALQHWLYMEVNINKYNPLRASSFIPTPAFISRKRAIINVKNEVFGCFGWALVAAIYTPTGHPCEPDSYPDYLEKFNFEGITFPVKLDAISKFEEMNPLSINVYGLEEDTQKQGKMTYKVVGPLHYTKQKKAVHVNLLYLSNLDGNSHYCYISNMSRLISMQVSKHKEAIYLCDGCLQYFTSQENLWRHSRFDCNYVCTFLPTKEPILTKWGQPSFDNRLKFNNYQNKIKPPFVVYADFESLLKPIEGPQPNPLLQFTTKTFEHEPYSFAYYIKCSFDDKFSKFQIYRGANAPVQFINMLQNDILTIYNQHFKQSKPLQILTEEERRQINLATSCGICEKPFVEGDVKVIDHDHQTSFVRAGLCHSICNLQLQNPNFIPVFFHNLTGYDSHLFVKSLALENENIDVIAGNKEKYISFSKHIVVDQIVENGVPKNLIWRIRFVDSFRFLASSLNVLAKNLSDSECTEITKFFGSGREFELIRQKGVFPYSFVDSYDKLNLTTIPNKSDFFDMLHEQDITDEEYRRAQEVWNLFNCQTLGEYSDIYLKSDVLLLADIFENYRGVCLREYEIDAAQYLTGPSLSWDAMLKKTDVELELLTDIDMLHFFKRGIRGGVSTCTKRKAIANNKFLPNYDPSKPSSFIIYLDACNLYGHSQTQFIPQSDFAWLTPEEIQNFNVFEISDESPIGYVLEVDLLYPEALHNLQNDMPYCPESITPPNSRSKYKKLIPNLNHKEKYVLHYRMLRQCLQHGLILKNIHRGVKFMQSPWLKSYIDLNTELRNRETSESGRDTIKTMNNSIYGKTMENVDKRVNVALVSHWERIGKKPGAEGHISKPNFKNLSVFSENLVAIEMSKVSVKYNKPVYVGFSILDLSKTVMYEFFYDFLKPLYQDKVSLLYTDTDSLILEIFTNNFYDDMKLYLDRYDTSKFPLDNVHGYSHFDDVLDC
;
A
#
# COMPACT_ATOMS: atom_id res chain seq x y z
N MET A 1 -39.66 -13.87 66.51
CA MET A 1 -38.25 -13.62 66.91
C MET A 1 -37.48 -14.93 66.84
N CYS A 2 -36.15 -14.88 66.69
CA CYS A 2 -35.29 -16.05 66.83
C CYS A 2 -35.00 -16.32 68.31
N GLU A 3 -35.47 -17.45 68.83
CA GLU A 3 -35.35 -17.80 70.25
C GLU A 3 -33.90 -18.11 70.69
N LYS A 4 -32.96 -18.29 69.75
CA LYS A 4 -31.55 -18.58 70.05
C LYS A 4 -30.64 -17.35 70.12
N CYS A 5 -31.02 -16.24 69.49
CA CYS A 5 -30.19 -15.03 69.44
C CYS A 5 -30.99 -13.71 69.60
N ASN A 6 -32.27 -13.82 69.97
CA ASN A 6 -33.22 -12.73 70.22
C ASN A 6 -33.40 -11.67 69.11
N LYS A 7 -32.98 -11.94 67.87
CA LYS A 7 -33.27 -11.04 66.73
C LYS A 7 -34.72 -11.19 66.24
N SER A 8 -35.40 -10.07 66.01
CA SER A 8 -36.75 -10.02 65.45
C SER A 8 -36.72 -10.03 63.93
N PHE A 9 -37.70 -10.70 63.32
CA PHE A 9 -37.82 -10.85 61.88
C PHE A 9 -39.28 -10.66 61.48
N ALA A 10 -39.51 -9.88 60.43
CA ALA A 10 -40.86 -9.49 59.99
C ALA A 10 -41.68 -10.64 59.40
N THR A 11 -41.04 -11.73 58.94
CA THR A 11 -41.74 -12.87 58.34
C THR A 11 -41.09 -14.21 58.73
N ASN A 12 -41.91 -15.27 58.76
CA ASN A 12 -41.49 -16.61 59.20
C ASN A 12 -40.48 -17.27 58.22
N SER A 13 -40.55 -16.92 56.93
CA SER A 13 -39.58 -17.37 55.91
C SER A 13 -38.16 -16.84 56.18
N ASN A 14 -38.05 -15.56 56.56
CA ASN A 14 -36.76 -14.95 56.89
C ASN A 14 -36.18 -15.51 58.18
N LEU A 15 -37.02 -15.80 59.18
CA LEU A 15 -36.61 -16.50 60.39
C LEU A 15 -36.05 -17.90 60.09
N ARG A 16 -36.73 -18.70 59.24
CA ARG A 16 -36.25 -20.03 58.84
C ARG A 16 -34.92 -19.96 58.08
N ARG A 17 -34.74 -18.98 57.20
CA ARG A 17 -33.48 -18.80 56.46
C ARG A 17 -32.32 -18.41 57.39
N HIS A 18 -32.59 -17.53 58.35
CA HIS A 18 -31.63 -17.13 59.39
C HIS A 18 -31.20 -18.34 60.24
N LEU A 19 -32.15 -19.15 60.71
CA LEU A 19 -31.87 -20.38 61.47
C LEU A 19 -31.04 -21.38 60.66
N LYS A 20 -31.23 -21.44 59.33
CA LYS A 20 -30.58 -22.43 58.45
C LYS A 20 -29.20 -22.03 57.95
N LYS A 21 -28.90 -20.73 57.87
CA LYS A 21 -27.66 -20.24 57.21
C LYS A 21 -26.77 -19.33 58.06
N SER A 22 -27.27 -18.69 59.12
CA SER A 22 -26.54 -17.56 59.71
C SER A 22 -26.73 -17.36 61.22
N CYS A 23 -27.41 -18.26 61.93
CA CYS A 23 -27.53 -18.19 63.39
C CYS A 23 -26.21 -18.65 64.03
N ARG A 24 -25.36 -17.70 64.47
CA ARG A 24 -23.98 -17.90 64.95
C ARG A 24 -23.85 -18.48 66.38
N ALA A 25 -24.81 -19.29 66.83
CA ALA A 25 -24.77 -19.95 68.14
C ALA A 25 -24.73 -21.48 68.03
N GLN A 26 -23.83 -22.00 67.18
CA GLN A 26 -23.41 -23.40 67.27
C GLN A 26 -21.95 -23.44 67.70
N GLU A 27 -21.73 -23.94 68.91
CA GLU A 27 -20.42 -24.27 69.47
C GLU A 27 -19.70 -25.33 68.62
N PRO A 28 -18.35 -25.33 68.62
CA PRO A 28 -17.55 -26.16 67.74
C PRO A 28 -17.58 -27.63 68.17
N SER A 29 -18.05 -28.50 67.28
CA SER A 29 -17.83 -29.95 67.41
C SER A 29 -16.34 -30.28 67.17
N PRO A 30 -15.69 -31.08 68.02
CA PRO A 30 -14.25 -31.38 67.88
C PRO A 30 -14.03 -32.29 66.67
N LYS A 31 -13.54 -31.72 65.57
CA LYS A 31 -13.04 -32.52 64.45
C LYS A 31 -11.67 -33.04 64.82
N LYS A 32 -11.66 -34.33 65.18
CA LYS A 32 -10.51 -35.22 65.23
C LYS A 32 -9.50 -34.85 64.13
N LEU A 33 -8.26 -34.57 64.53
CA LEU A 33 -7.09 -34.65 63.67
C LEU A 33 -7.04 -36.05 63.06
N LYS A 34 -7.59 -36.19 61.85
CA LYS A 34 -7.10 -37.19 60.91
C LYS A 34 -5.98 -36.49 60.16
N VAL A 35 -4.75 -36.89 60.46
CA VAL A 35 -3.60 -36.70 59.59
C VAL A 35 -3.98 -37.37 58.27
N ALA A 36 -4.52 -36.58 57.35
CA ALA A 36 -4.62 -36.99 55.96
C ALA A 36 -3.25 -36.68 55.38
N HIS A 37 -2.49 -37.73 55.10
CA HIS A 37 -1.33 -37.61 54.23
C HIS A 37 -1.83 -36.92 52.96
N ASP A 38 -1.45 -35.66 52.78
CA ASP A 38 -1.74 -34.92 51.57
C ASP A 38 -0.84 -35.51 50.50
N THR A 39 -1.36 -36.50 49.78
CA THR A 39 -0.64 -37.09 48.66
C THR A 39 -0.48 -35.98 47.63
N GLN A 40 0.73 -35.47 47.49
CA GLN A 40 1.04 -34.52 46.43
C GLN A 40 1.11 -35.30 45.11
N ARG A 41 0.35 -34.85 44.11
CA ARG A 41 0.52 -35.30 42.73
C ARG A 41 1.50 -34.38 42.06
N PHE A 42 2.53 -34.97 41.47
CA PHE A 42 3.43 -34.24 40.60
C PHE A 42 2.68 -33.89 39.30
N CYS A 43 2.85 -32.66 38.84
CA CYS A 43 2.38 -32.24 37.54
C CYS A 43 3.58 -32.09 36.61
N ASP A 44 3.71 -33.01 35.64
CA ASP A 44 4.83 -33.02 34.69
C ASP A 44 4.91 -31.73 33.86
N VAL A 45 3.74 -31.17 33.52
CA VAL A 45 3.62 -29.93 32.73
C VAL A 45 4.13 -28.70 33.48
N CYS A 46 3.93 -28.64 34.81
CA CYS A 46 4.31 -27.48 35.62
C CYS A 46 5.55 -27.69 36.47
N SER A 47 6.10 -28.91 36.47
CA SER A 47 7.22 -29.34 37.32
C SER A 47 7.03 -28.98 38.79
N GLU A 48 5.80 -29.08 39.31
CA GLU A 48 5.49 -28.78 40.72
C GLU A 48 4.60 -29.86 41.35
N HIS A 49 4.79 -30.07 42.66
CA HIS A 49 3.97 -30.96 43.46
C HIS A 49 2.73 -30.21 43.96
N VAL A 50 1.55 -30.65 43.50
CA VAL A 50 0.26 -30.05 43.85
C VAL A 50 -0.50 -31.01 44.74
N SER A 51 -1.19 -30.51 45.78
CA SER A 51 -2.09 -31.34 46.59
C SER A 51 -3.07 -32.09 45.69
N SER A 52 -3.29 -33.38 45.94
CA SER A 52 -4.25 -34.19 45.17
C SER A 52 -5.67 -33.61 45.17
N ARG A 53 -6.04 -32.79 46.18
CA ARG A 53 -7.35 -32.12 46.21
C ARG A 53 -7.43 -30.94 45.25
N ASP A 54 -6.33 -30.20 45.10
CA ASP A 54 -6.27 -29.01 44.26
C ASP A 54 -5.78 -29.32 42.85
N TYR A 55 -5.37 -30.57 42.57
CA TYR A 55 -4.87 -30.99 41.26
C TYR A 55 -5.83 -30.66 40.11
N VAL A 56 -7.15 -30.88 40.28
CA VAL A 56 -8.16 -30.54 39.25
C VAL A 56 -8.30 -29.02 39.06
N GLY A 57 -8.12 -28.23 40.13
CA GLY A 57 -8.09 -26.77 40.08
C GLY A 57 -6.81 -26.25 39.41
N HIS A 58 -5.67 -26.88 39.71
CA HIS A 58 -4.38 -26.64 39.08
C HIS A 58 -4.43 -26.92 37.58
N LEU A 59 -4.99 -28.05 37.12
CA LEU A 59 -5.20 -28.34 35.69
C LEU A 59 -6.01 -27.26 34.96
N ARG A 60 -6.89 -26.54 35.69
CA ARG A 60 -7.71 -25.44 35.16
C ARG A 60 -7.08 -24.05 35.31
N SER A 61 -5.97 -23.95 36.05
CA SER A 61 -5.29 -22.69 36.35
C SER A 61 -4.64 -22.09 35.10
N VAL A 62 -4.51 -20.77 35.06
CA VAL A 62 -3.84 -20.07 33.95
C VAL A 62 -2.37 -20.48 33.86
N LYS A 63 -1.70 -20.71 34.99
CA LYS A 63 -0.31 -21.20 35.04
C LYS A 63 -0.17 -22.56 34.37
N HIS A 64 -1.05 -23.52 34.69
CA HIS A 64 -1.04 -24.83 34.06
C HIS A 64 -1.41 -24.78 32.58
N LYS A 65 -2.41 -23.98 32.21
CA LYS A 65 -2.79 -23.80 30.80
C LYS A 65 -1.67 -23.18 29.96
N ASN A 66 -0.97 -22.19 30.50
CA ASN A 66 0.18 -21.56 29.85
C ASN A 66 1.36 -22.53 29.74
N ASN A 67 1.60 -23.36 30.76
CA ASN A 67 2.66 -24.37 30.71
C ASN A 67 2.28 -25.58 29.82
N SER A 68 0.99 -25.92 29.70
CA SER A 68 0.50 -26.95 28.77
C SER A 68 0.52 -26.50 27.30
N LEU A 69 0.64 -25.19 27.06
CA LEU A 69 0.81 -24.60 25.73
C LEU A 69 2.28 -24.65 25.25
N ALA A 70 3.23 -25.00 26.13
CA ALA A 70 4.57 -25.37 25.72
C ALA A 70 4.53 -26.79 25.15
N PHE A 71 4.23 -26.91 23.86
CA PHE A 71 4.19 -28.19 23.16
C PHE A 71 5.62 -28.76 23.07
N SER A 72 6.05 -29.53 24.07
CA SER A 72 7.40 -30.13 24.11
C SER A 72 7.46 -31.40 23.26
N THR A 73 7.08 -31.32 21.99
CA THR A 73 7.43 -32.36 21.01
C THR A 73 8.67 -31.90 20.25
N GLU A 74 9.60 -32.83 20.06
CA GLU A 74 10.84 -32.61 19.31
C GLU A 74 10.48 -32.07 17.91
N GLY A 75 11.06 -30.92 17.53
CA GLY A 75 10.83 -30.29 16.21
C GLY A 75 9.69 -29.26 16.12
N VAL A 76 8.91 -29.00 17.18
CA VAL A 76 7.84 -27.97 17.20
C VAL A 76 8.23 -26.77 18.07
N GLN A 77 8.18 -25.56 17.52
CA GLN A 77 8.49 -24.32 18.21
C GLN A 77 7.36 -23.29 18.06
N VAL A 78 6.95 -22.64 19.15
CA VAL A 78 6.02 -21.50 19.09
C VAL A 78 6.79 -20.27 18.63
N ILE A 79 6.42 -19.69 17.48
CA ILE A 79 7.08 -18.49 16.95
C ILE A 79 6.47 -17.23 17.55
N THR A 80 5.13 -17.12 17.46
CA THR A 80 4.40 -15.95 17.94
C THR A 80 3.05 -16.36 18.50
N SER A 81 2.56 -15.58 19.47
CA SER A 81 1.23 -15.70 20.06
C SER A 81 0.67 -14.30 20.31
N ALA A 82 -0.64 -14.14 20.17
CA ALA A 82 -1.35 -12.91 20.52
C ALA A 82 -2.74 -13.15 21.13
N PHE A 83 -3.21 -12.16 21.87
CA PHE A 83 -4.52 -12.09 22.53
C PHE A 83 -4.85 -13.31 23.39
N LYS A 84 -3.91 -13.69 24.26
CA LYS A 84 -3.96 -14.84 25.18
C LYS A 84 -4.04 -16.16 24.41
N SER A 85 -3.11 -16.30 23.45
CA SER A 85 -3.00 -17.46 22.56
C SER A 85 -4.25 -17.74 21.74
N ARG A 86 -5.05 -16.71 21.44
CA ARG A 86 -6.15 -16.84 20.47
C ARG A 86 -5.65 -16.78 19.03
N ILE A 87 -4.42 -16.33 18.84
CA ILE A 87 -3.68 -16.37 17.58
C ILE A 87 -2.34 -16.99 17.93
N VAL A 88 -1.94 -18.06 17.26
CA VAL A 88 -0.66 -18.75 17.52
C VAL A 88 -0.06 -19.26 16.20
N SER A 89 1.25 -19.05 16.04
CA SER A 89 2.03 -19.56 14.92
C SER A 89 3.09 -20.54 15.42
N TYR A 90 3.14 -21.72 14.82
CA TYR A 90 4.09 -22.78 15.16
C TYR A 90 5.05 -23.01 13.99
N ARG A 91 6.35 -23.18 14.27
CA ARG A 91 7.34 -23.70 13.33
C ARG A 91 7.52 -25.19 13.58
N ILE A 92 7.49 -25.97 12.52
CA ILE A 92 7.63 -27.41 12.57
C ILE A 92 8.75 -27.80 11.61
N SER A 93 9.82 -28.34 12.15
CA SER A 93 11.02 -28.74 11.41
C SER A 93 11.16 -30.26 11.41
N ALA A 94 11.70 -30.80 10.33
CA ALA A 94 12.07 -32.21 10.27
C ALA A 94 13.51 -32.41 10.78
N ASN A 95 13.78 -33.57 11.37
CA ASN A 95 15.12 -33.93 11.87
C ASN A 95 16.11 -34.29 10.74
N THR A 96 15.62 -34.47 9.51
CA THR A 96 16.40 -34.85 8.33
C THR A 96 16.16 -33.84 7.20
N GLN A 97 17.17 -33.62 6.35
CA GLN A 97 17.04 -32.76 5.17
C GLN A 97 16.32 -33.51 4.05
N TYR A 98 15.32 -32.87 3.44
CA TYR A 98 14.54 -33.42 2.34
C TYR A 98 14.65 -32.51 1.11
N ILE A 99 14.80 -33.10 -0.07
CA ILE A 99 14.74 -32.39 -1.36
C ILE A 99 13.33 -32.55 -1.96
N ASN A 100 12.74 -33.74 -1.81
CA ASN A 100 11.39 -34.02 -2.27
C ASN A 100 10.37 -33.37 -1.31
N LEU A 101 9.51 -32.51 -1.87
CA LEU A 101 8.49 -31.80 -1.10
C LEU A 101 7.49 -32.76 -0.46
N LYS A 102 7.07 -33.79 -1.19
CA LYS A 102 6.04 -34.71 -0.72
C LYS A 102 6.52 -35.52 0.49
N GLU A 103 7.75 -36.03 0.42
CA GLU A 103 8.39 -36.74 1.54
C GLU A 103 8.57 -35.82 2.75
N PHE A 104 8.99 -34.57 2.54
CA PHE A 104 9.12 -33.58 3.60
C PHE A 104 7.78 -33.33 4.32
N VAL A 105 6.73 -33.00 3.57
CA VAL A 105 5.43 -32.64 4.14
C VAL A 105 4.73 -33.85 4.75
N GLU A 106 4.88 -35.04 4.16
CA GLU A 106 4.39 -36.30 4.74
C GLU A 106 5.07 -36.60 6.09
N SER A 107 6.38 -36.32 6.23
CA SER A 107 7.08 -36.49 7.51
C SER A 107 6.54 -35.61 8.64
N LEU A 108 5.96 -34.45 8.30
CA LEU A 108 5.39 -33.50 9.26
C LEU A 108 3.88 -33.70 9.48
N ALA A 109 3.22 -34.55 8.69
CA ALA A 109 1.78 -34.65 8.62
C ALA A 109 1.12 -34.99 9.96
N ASP A 110 1.62 -36.01 10.66
CA ASP A 110 1.04 -36.46 11.92
C ASP A 110 1.21 -35.42 13.04
N VAL A 111 2.35 -34.74 13.08
CA VAL A 111 2.64 -33.66 14.03
C VAL A 111 1.69 -32.48 13.79
N ILE A 112 1.54 -32.06 12.54
CA ILE A 112 0.65 -30.94 12.15
C ILE A 112 -0.80 -31.29 12.47
N LYS A 113 -1.28 -32.47 12.07
CA LYS A 113 -2.67 -32.91 12.32
C LYS A 113 -2.97 -32.97 13.80
N LYS A 114 -2.07 -33.52 14.62
CA LYS A 114 -2.23 -33.58 16.08
C LYS A 114 -2.29 -32.17 16.69
N LEU A 115 -1.35 -31.31 16.31
CA LEU A 115 -1.28 -29.93 16.78
C LEU A 115 -2.56 -29.14 16.45
N VAL A 116 -3.05 -29.24 15.20
CA VAL A 116 -4.29 -28.60 14.77
C VAL A 116 -5.51 -29.16 15.52
N ARG A 117 -5.56 -30.48 15.76
CA ARG A 117 -6.66 -31.13 16.50
C ARG A 117 -6.76 -30.60 17.93
N GLU A 118 -5.64 -30.48 18.63
CA GLU A 118 -5.63 -29.98 20.00
C GLU A 118 -6.02 -28.49 20.07
N GLN A 119 -5.58 -27.67 19.11
CA GLN A 119 -6.02 -26.27 19.04
C GLN A 119 -7.52 -26.15 18.75
N ILE A 120 -8.08 -27.05 17.92
CA ILE A 120 -9.53 -27.15 17.72
C ILE A 120 -10.24 -27.51 19.03
N ASP A 121 -9.70 -28.43 19.83
CA ASP A 121 -10.30 -28.83 21.11
C ASP A 121 -10.28 -27.68 22.14
N ILE A 122 -9.23 -26.84 22.13
CA ILE A 122 -9.09 -25.68 23.02
C ILE A 122 -9.98 -24.51 22.57
N MET A 123 -9.97 -24.18 21.28
CA MET A 123 -10.59 -22.96 20.74
C MET A 123 -11.99 -23.20 20.18
N GLY A 124 -12.38 -24.46 19.98
CA GLY A 124 -13.62 -24.92 19.36
C GLY A 124 -13.58 -24.89 17.82
N SER A 125 -13.13 -23.79 17.24
CA SER A 125 -13.02 -23.61 15.78
C SER A 125 -11.87 -22.67 15.45
N VAL A 126 -11.17 -22.96 14.35
CA VAL A 126 -9.95 -22.25 13.96
C VAL A 126 -9.89 -21.98 12.47
N LYS A 127 -9.19 -20.92 12.07
CA LYS A 127 -8.71 -20.70 10.70
C LYS A 127 -7.23 -21.01 10.65
N VAL A 128 -6.85 -21.93 9.78
CA VAL A 128 -5.46 -22.40 9.65
C VAL A 128 -4.93 -22.07 8.27
N ASN A 129 -3.71 -21.53 8.20
CA ASN A 129 -2.90 -21.49 6.99
C ASN A 129 -1.50 -22.02 7.28
N CYS A 130 -0.83 -22.49 6.25
CA CYS A 130 0.52 -23.03 6.36
C CYS A 130 1.47 -22.32 5.41
N GLU A 131 2.70 -22.08 5.85
CA GLU A 131 3.75 -21.48 5.06
C GLU A 131 4.98 -22.38 5.06
N LEU A 132 5.41 -22.82 3.88
CA LEU A 132 6.50 -23.75 3.67
C LEU A 132 7.77 -22.99 3.29
N PHE A 133 8.91 -23.31 3.90
CA PHE A 133 10.18 -22.65 3.65
C PHE A 133 11.21 -23.61 3.05
N GLY A 134 11.86 -23.20 1.96
CA GLY A 134 12.93 -23.96 1.30
C GLY A 134 14.12 -23.07 0.94
N TYR A 135 15.30 -23.67 0.86
CA TYR A 135 16.52 -22.97 0.44
C TYR A 135 16.78 -23.20 -1.05
N PHE A 136 16.89 -22.12 -1.80
CA PHE A 136 17.10 -22.12 -3.25
C PHE A 136 18.43 -21.48 -3.61
N ILE A 137 19.12 -22.00 -4.62
CA ILE A 137 20.42 -21.49 -5.11
C ILE A 137 20.28 -20.99 -6.54
N LEU A 138 20.76 -19.78 -6.81
CA LEU A 138 20.90 -19.23 -8.15
C LEU A 138 22.27 -19.61 -8.74
N GLU A 139 22.33 -20.66 -9.55
CA GLU A 139 23.59 -21.20 -10.11
C GLU A 139 24.42 -20.14 -10.89
N SER A 140 23.76 -19.13 -11.46
CA SER A 140 24.41 -18.07 -12.26
C SER A 140 25.17 -17.01 -11.45
N LYS A 141 24.89 -16.86 -10.16
CA LYS A 141 25.51 -15.84 -9.28
C LYS A 141 26.05 -16.40 -7.96
N ASP A 142 26.07 -17.72 -7.83
CA ASP A 142 26.48 -18.45 -6.62
C ASP A 142 25.84 -17.88 -5.34
N ARG A 143 24.55 -17.56 -5.42
CA ARG A 143 23.78 -16.90 -4.36
C ARG A 143 22.60 -17.78 -3.95
N GLY A 144 22.54 -18.13 -2.67
CA GLY A 144 21.40 -18.86 -2.11
C GLY A 144 20.45 -17.97 -1.31
N GLU A 145 19.16 -18.27 -1.33
CA GLU A 145 18.13 -17.49 -0.65
C GLU A 145 17.02 -18.42 -0.15
N VAL A 146 16.50 -18.15 1.04
CA VAL A 146 15.32 -18.84 1.57
C VAL A 146 14.08 -18.27 0.91
N LYS A 147 13.23 -19.12 0.36
CA LYS A 147 11.94 -18.75 -0.24
C LYS A 147 10.81 -19.44 0.52
N SER A 148 9.66 -18.79 0.58
CA SER A 148 8.47 -19.32 1.26
C SER A 148 7.25 -19.41 0.36
N PHE A 149 6.39 -20.39 0.62
CA PHE A 149 5.15 -20.68 -0.11
C PHE A 149 4.00 -20.76 0.87
N ASN A 150 3.00 -19.88 0.74
CA ASN A 150 1.92 -19.74 1.73
C ASN A 150 0.57 -20.22 1.18
N THR A 151 -0.17 -20.98 1.98
CA THR A 151 -1.53 -21.43 1.66
C THR A 151 -2.61 -20.44 2.10
N ARG A 152 -3.83 -20.62 1.61
CA ARG A 152 -4.98 -19.80 2.03
C ARG A 152 -5.48 -20.26 3.40
N ASN A 153 -6.05 -19.33 4.16
CA ASN A 153 -6.72 -19.65 5.42
C ASN A 153 -7.97 -20.52 5.17
N GLN A 154 -8.01 -21.69 5.81
CA GLN A 154 -9.14 -22.62 5.77
C GLN A 154 -9.74 -22.81 7.16
N VAL A 155 -11.07 -22.93 7.25
CA VAL A 155 -11.77 -23.06 8.53
C VAL A 155 -11.84 -24.53 8.93
N LEU A 156 -11.22 -24.86 10.06
CA LEU A 156 -11.27 -26.20 10.65
C LEU A 156 -12.09 -26.21 11.93
N THR A 157 -12.85 -27.29 12.10
CA THR A 157 -13.78 -27.53 13.20
C THR A 157 -13.61 -28.96 13.71
N ILE A 158 -14.25 -29.31 14.82
CA ILE A 158 -14.18 -30.67 15.40
C ILE A 158 -14.60 -31.76 14.38
N SER A 159 -15.52 -31.43 13.48
CA SER A 159 -16.03 -32.33 12.43
C SER A 159 -15.21 -32.34 11.13
N SER A 160 -14.16 -31.53 11.01
CA SER A 160 -13.35 -31.44 9.79
C SER A 160 -12.44 -32.67 9.64
N ASP A 161 -12.33 -33.21 8.41
CA ASP A 161 -11.35 -34.24 8.08
C ASP A 161 -9.98 -33.59 7.85
N LEU A 162 -9.08 -33.79 8.82
CA LEU A 162 -7.72 -33.24 8.78
C LEU A 162 -6.82 -33.93 7.74
N SER A 163 -7.18 -35.14 7.26
CA SER A 163 -6.42 -35.85 6.24
C SER A 163 -6.72 -35.33 4.83
N GLU A 164 -8.00 -35.09 4.52
CA GLU A 164 -8.40 -34.43 3.26
C GLU A 164 -7.83 -33.01 3.19
N TRP A 165 -7.99 -32.24 4.27
CA TRP A 165 -7.43 -30.90 4.43
C TRP A 165 -5.91 -30.82 4.14
N PHE A 166 -5.15 -31.73 4.75
CA PHE A 166 -3.70 -31.72 4.60
C PHE A 166 -3.26 -32.09 3.18
N LYS A 167 -4.02 -32.95 2.50
CA LYS A 167 -3.77 -33.31 1.10
C LYS A 167 -3.94 -32.10 0.17
N ASP A 168 -5.00 -31.31 0.35
CA ASP A 168 -5.22 -30.08 -0.42
C ASP A 168 -4.07 -29.07 -0.25
N ILE A 169 -3.50 -29.00 0.96
CA ILE A 169 -2.34 -28.15 1.26
C ILE A 169 -1.11 -28.62 0.48
N ILE A 170 -0.83 -29.93 0.46
CA ILE A 170 0.29 -30.51 -0.27
C ILE A 170 0.17 -30.18 -1.77
N GLU A 171 -0.97 -30.49 -2.38
CA GLU A 171 -1.19 -30.26 -3.81
C GLU A 171 -1.00 -28.78 -4.18
N LYS A 172 -1.44 -27.87 -3.31
CA LYS A 172 -1.28 -26.43 -3.54
C LYS A 172 0.18 -25.98 -3.44
N LEU A 173 0.91 -26.43 -2.41
CA LEU A 173 2.32 -26.10 -2.21
C LEU A 173 3.20 -26.67 -3.32
N GLU A 174 2.90 -27.87 -3.81
CA GLU A 174 3.58 -28.49 -4.96
C GLU A 174 3.45 -27.63 -6.22
N VAL A 175 2.24 -27.15 -6.53
CA VAL A 175 2.02 -26.27 -7.68
C VAL A 175 2.80 -24.97 -7.53
N ASP A 176 2.77 -24.34 -6.35
CA ASP A 176 3.42 -23.04 -6.12
C ASP A 176 4.96 -23.14 -6.14
N ALA A 177 5.53 -24.21 -5.56
CA ALA A 177 6.96 -24.48 -5.58
C ALA A 177 7.47 -24.76 -7.00
N THR A 178 6.77 -25.62 -7.74
CA THR A 178 7.08 -25.94 -9.13
C THR A 178 6.97 -24.69 -10.02
N GLU A 179 5.95 -23.86 -9.79
CA GLU A 179 5.80 -22.62 -10.54
C GLU A 179 6.97 -21.67 -10.27
N PHE A 180 7.45 -21.55 -9.02
CA PHE A 180 8.58 -20.69 -8.63
C PHE A 180 9.90 -21.06 -9.31
N GLU A 181 10.29 -22.33 -9.31
CA GLU A 181 11.48 -22.83 -10.04
C GLU A 181 11.41 -22.49 -11.54
N HIS A 182 10.20 -22.34 -12.08
CA HIS A 182 9.97 -21.97 -13.47
C HIS A 182 9.80 -20.45 -13.71
N ARG A 183 9.58 -19.62 -12.66
CA ARG A 183 9.39 -18.16 -12.77
C ARG A 183 10.70 -17.39 -12.88
N GLU A 184 11.60 -17.62 -11.93
CA GLU A 184 12.84 -16.86 -11.78
C GLU A 184 13.96 -17.70 -12.36
N SER A 185 14.30 -17.42 -13.62
CA SER A 185 15.28 -18.17 -14.41
C SER A 185 16.64 -18.25 -13.69
N GLY A 186 16.89 -19.38 -13.03
CA GLY A 186 18.18 -19.75 -12.45
C GLY A 186 18.15 -20.33 -11.03
N TRP A 187 17.01 -20.33 -10.32
CA TRP A 187 16.93 -20.87 -8.95
C TRP A 187 16.63 -22.37 -8.94
N ALA A 188 17.47 -23.14 -8.25
CA ALA A 188 17.27 -24.56 -7.99
C ALA A 188 17.07 -24.79 -6.48
N LEU A 189 16.07 -25.59 -6.10
CA LEU A 189 15.89 -26.00 -4.71
C LEU A 189 17.06 -26.88 -4.26
N GLN A 190 17.65 -26.56 -3.11
CA GLN A 190 18.65 -27.41 -2.47
C GLN A 190 18.00 -28.37 -1.46
N HIS A 191 17.20 -27.85 -0.53
CA HIS A 191 16.45 -28.64 0.46
C HIS A 191 15.35 -27.80 1.15
N TRP A 192 14.34 -28.48 1.70
CA TRP A 192 13.30 -27.90 2.53
C TRP A 192 13.78 -27.70 3.98
N LEU A 193 13.35 -26.60 4.61
CA LEU A 193 13.81 -26.20 5.93
C LEU A 193 12.78 -26.54 7.02
N TYR A 194 11.61 -25.91 6.96
CA TYR A 194 10.55 -26.03 7.97
C TYR A 194 9.21 -25.58 7.39
N MET A 195 8.14 -25.92 8.11
CA MET A 195 6.77 -25.50 7.81
C MET A 195 6.21 -24.71 8.99
N GLU A 196 5.65 -23.53 8.73
CA GLU A 196 4.97 -22.72 9.72
C GLU A 196 3.46 -22.93 9.63
N VAL A 197 2.83 -23.29 10.75
CA VAL A 197 1.38 -23.49 10.86
C VAL A 197 0.81 -22.35 11.69
N ASN A 198 0.00 -21.53 11.04
CA ASN A 198 -0.64 -20.36 11.63
C ASN A 198 -2.08 -20.70 11.99
N ILE A 199 -2.43 -20.60 13.28
CA ILE A 199 -3.72 -21.00 13.82
C ILE A 199 -4.38 -19.80 14.47
N ASN A 200 -5.54 -19.43 13.93
CA ASN A 200 -6.31 -18.28 14.35
C ASN A 200 -7.63 -18.74 14.95
N LYS A 201 -7.94 -18.34 16.19
CA LYS A 201 -9.25 -18.59 16.78
C LYS A 201 -10.33 -18.02 15.87
N TYR A 202 -11.20 -18.91 15.43
CA TYR A 202 -12.32 -18.57 14.58
C TYR A 202 -13.57 -18.84 15.37
N ASN A 203 -14.29 -17.79 15.76
CA ASN A 203 -15.64 -17.98 16.26
C ASN A 203 -16.55 -18.02 15.03
N PRO A 204 -17.06 -19.20 14.64
CA PRO A 204 -18.01 -19.28 13.54
C PRO A 204 -19.16 -18.35 13.87
N LEU A 205 -19.51 -17.55 12.88
CA LEU A 205 -20.70 -16.72 12.87
C LEU A 205 -21.87 -17.61 13.31
N ARG A 206 -22.44 -17.36 14.49
CA ARG A 206 -23.56 -18.18 15.01
C ARG A 206 -24.77 -17.90 14.14
N ALA A 207 -24.94 -18.61 13.03
CA ALA A 207 -26.18 -18.55 12.28
C ALA A 207 -27.26 -19.16 13.18
N SER A 208 -28.14 -18.37 13.80
CA SER A 208 -29.16 -18.97 14.66
C SER A 208 -30.54 -18.36 14.50
N SER A 209 -30.69 -17.33 13.66
CA SER A 209 -32.00 -16.74 13.43
C SER A 209 -32.02 -15.91 12.16
N PHE A 210 -33.18 -15.90 11.50
CA PHE A 210 -33.55 -14.94 10.47
C PHE A 210 -32.97 -13.53 10.73
N ILE A 211 -32.19 -13.02 9.78
CA ILE A 211 -31.73 -11.63 9.80
C ILE A 211 -32.69 -10.81 8.93
N PRO A 212 -33.39 -9.81 9.49
CA PRO A 212 -34.26 -8.95 8.70
C PRO A 212 -33.43 -8.18 7.68
N THR A 213 -33.86 -8.22 6.42
CA THR A 213 -33.23 -7.45 5.34
C THR A 213 -33.33 -5.96 5.68
N PRO A 214 -32.25 -5.17 5.58
CA PRO A 214 -32.31 -3.74 5.88
C PRO A 214 -33.39 -3.04 5.06
N ALA A 215 -34.10 -2.07 5.66
CA ALA A 215 -35.25 -1.42 5.04
C ALA A 215 -34.94 -0.83 3.66
N PHE A 216 -33.72 -0.31 3.45
CA PHE A 216 -33.25 0.19 2.16
C PHE A 216 -33.25 -0.90 1.07
N ILE A 217 -32.80 -2.11 1.40
CA ILE A 217 -32.73 -3.25 0.48
C ILE A 217 -34.10 -3.91 0.31
N SER A 218 -34.85 -4.08 1.40
CA SER A 218 -36.21 -4.65 1.37
C SER A 218 -37.16 -3.87 0.45
N ARG A 219 -37.07 -2.51 0.47
CA ARG A 219 -37.86 -1.64 -0.41
C ARG A 219 -37.63 -1.87 -1.91
N LYS A 220 -36.47 -2.39 -2.31
CA LYS A 220 -36.19 -2.71 -3.72
C LYS A 220 -36.97 -3.93 -4.21
N ARG A 221 -37.57 -4.71 -3.30
CA ARG A 221 -38.30 -5.97 -3.58
C ARG A 221 -37.49 -7.00 -4.38
N ALA A 222 -36.16 -6.86 -4.42
CA ALA A 222 -35.24 -7.64 -5.24
C ALA A 222 -34.71 -8.91 -4.58
N ILE A 223 -35.15 -9.16 -3.34
CA ILE A 223 -34.66 -10.23 -2.49
C ILE A 223 -35.86 -10.95 -1.88
N ILE A 224 -35.79 -12.28 -1.88
CA ILE A 224 -36.68 -13.14 -1.13
C ILE A 224 -35.91 -13.63 0.10
N ASN A 225 -36.40 -13.25 1.28
CA ASN A 225 -35.80 -13.60 2.55
C ASN A 225 -36.78 -14.50 3.31
N VAL A 226 -36.60 -15.80 3.17
CA VAL A 226 -37.46 -16.82 3.81
C VAL A 226 -37.19 -16.83 5.32
N LYS A 227 -38.25 -16.68 6.12
CA LYS A 227 -38.18 -16.67 7.58
C LYS A 227 -37.93 -18.08 8.10
N ASN A 228 -36.73 -18.35 8.57
CA ASN A 228 -36.34 -19.63 9.15
C ASN A 228 -36.00 -19.48 10.65
N GLU A 229 -36.33 -20.50 11.43
CA GLU A 229 -36.01 -20.57 12.87
C GLU A 229 -34.76 -21.43 13.17
N VAL A 230 -34.07 -21.95 12.15
CA VAL A 230 -32.96 -22.95 12.25
C VAL A 230 -31.83 -22.64 11.24
N PHE A 231 -30.70 -23.37 11.29
CA PHE A 231 -29.50 -23.27 10.44
C PHE A 231 -29.68 -23.48 8.90
N GLY A 232 -30.90 -23.61 8.39
CA GLY A 232 -31.20 -23.98 7.00
C GLY A 232 -31.34 -22.83 5.98
N CYS A 233 -30.92 -21.59 6.30
CA CYS A 233 -31.16 -20.42 5.42
C CYS A 233 -30.61 -20.59 3.99
N PHE A 234 -29.48 -21.27 3.83
CA PHE A 234 -28.91 -21.58 2.52
C PHE A 234 -29.85 -22.47 1.69
N GLY A 235 -30.34 -23.57 2.26
CA GLY A 235 -31.27 -24.47 1.59
C GLY A 235 -32.60 -23.79 1.23
N TRP A 236 -33.15 -23.01 2.17
CA TRP A 236 -34.38 -22.23 1.93
C TRP A 236 -34.20 -21.18 0.82
N ALA A 237 -33.04 -20.53 0.73
CA ALA A 237 -32.74 -19.60 -0.35
C ALA A 237 -32.64 -20.32 -1.71
N LEU A 238 -32.12 -21.54 -1.75
CA LEU A 238 -32.04 -22.33 -2.99
C LEU A 238 -33.42 -22.84 -3.46
N VAL A 239 -34.26 -23.36 -2.56
CA VAL A 239 -35.62 -23.77 -2.95
C VAL A 239 -36.45 -22.57 -3.41
N ALA A 240 -36.27 -21.40 -2.78
CA ALA A 240 -36.93 -20.16 -3.21
C ALA A 240 -36.46 -19.68 -4.59
N ALA A 241 -35.26 -20.09 -5.04
CA ALA A 241 -34.74 -19.77 -6.36
C ALA A 241 -35.29 -20.69 -7.46
N ILE A 242 -35.58 -21.95 -7.14
CA ILE A 242 -35.96 -22.98 -8.13
C ILE A 242 -37.47 -23.21 -8.17
N TYR A 243 -38.16 -23.15 -7.04
CA TYR A 243 -39.57 -23.49 -6.92
C TYR A 243 -40.45 -22.25 -6.80
N THR A 244 -41.65 -22.33 -7.39
CA THR A 244 -42.66 -21.27 -7.26
C THR A 244 -43.37 -21.41 -5.91
N PRO A 245 -43.52 -20.33 -5.11
CA PRO A 245 -44.17 -20.41 -3.81
C PRO A 245 -45.66 -20.74 -3.96
N THR A 246 -46.16 -21.67 -3.13
CA THR A 246 -47.60 -21.99 -3.03
C THR A 246 -48.38 -20.98 -2.18
N GLY A 247 -47.68 -20.22 -1.32
CA GLY A 247 -48.22 -19.19 -0.43
C GLY A 247 -47.35 -17.93 -0.41
N HIS A 248 -47.14 -17.33 0.77
CA HIS A 248 -46.33 -16.12 0.89
C HIS A 248 -44.83 -16.42 0.67
N PRO A 249 -44.12 -15.75 -0.27
CA PRO A 249 -42.74 -16.11 -0.66
C PRO A 249 -41.67 -16.05 0.45
N CYS A 250 -41.97 -15.40 1.57
CA CYS A 250 -41.05 -15.34 2.72
C CYS A 250 -41.35 -16.41 3.79
N GLU A 251 -42.26 -17.35 3.54
CA GLU A 251 -42.65 -18.39 4.49
C GLU A 251 -42.11 -19.76 4.05
N PRO A 252 -41.50 -20.55 4.95
CA PRO A 252 -40.99 -21.89 4.62
C PRO A 252 -42.04 -22.83 4.03
N ASP A 253 -43.25 -22.82 4.58
CA ASP A 253 -44.38 -23.70 4.17
C ASP A 253 -44.83 -23.47 2.71
N SER A 254 -44.38 -22.38 2.09
CA SER A 254 -44.63 -22.10 0.68
C SER A 254 -43.74 -22.89 -0.28
N TYR A 255 -42.75 -23.62 0.24
CA TYR A 255 -41.74 -24.34 -0.55
C TYR A 255 -41.60 -25.80 -0.10
N PRO A 256 -41.19 -26.72 -1.00
CA PRO A 256 -40.84 -28.07 -0.60
C PRO A 256 -39.62 -28.07 0.34
N ASP A 257 -39.50 -29.10 1.17
CA ASP A 257 -38.35 -29.25 2.06
C ASP A 257 -37.05 -29.33 1.24
N TYR A 258 -36.09 -28.47 1.58
CA TYR A 258 -34.81 -28.38 0.89
C TYR A 258 -33.95 -29.64 1.04
N LEU A 259 -34.13 -30.40 2.14
CA LEU A 259 -33.40 -31.65 2.38
C LEU A 259 -33.81 -32.77 1.42
N GLU A 260 -35.03 -32.71 0.87
CA GLU A 260 -35.52 -33.69 -0.11
C GLU A 260 -35.10 -33.35 -1.54
N LYS A 261 -34.66 -32.10 -1.79
CA LYS A 261 -34.39 -31.58 -3.14
C LYS A 261 -32.92 -31.45 -3.49
N PHE A 262 -32.04 -31.33 -2.49
CA PHE A 262 -30.62 -31.15 -2.71
C PHE A 262 -29.80 -32.13 -1.90
N ASN A 263 -28.66 -32.55 -2.46
CA ASN A 263 -27.71 -33.38 -1.74
C ASN A 263 -26.78 -32.49 -0.88
N PHE A 264 -26.84 -32.68 0.44
CA PHE A 264 -25.98 -32.04 1.43
C PHE A 264 -24.99 -33.00 2.09
N GLU A 265 -24.77 -34.18 1.52
CA GLU A 265 -23.84 -35.19 2.05
C GLU A 265 -22.43 -34.60 2.21
N GLY A 266 -21.86 -34.72 3.41
CA GLY A 266 -20.55 -34.14 3.75
C GLY A 266 -20.53 -32.61 3.92
N ILE A 267 -21.67 -31.92 3.90
CA ILE A 267 -21.79 -30.47 4.15
C ILE A 267 -22.36 -30.23 5.55
N THR A 268 -21.66 -29.42 6.34
CA THR A 268 -22.11 -29.02 7.68
C THR A 268 -22.98 -27.77 7.61
N PHE A 269 -24.10 -27.78 8.35
CA PHE A 269 -24.93 -26.58 8.54
C PHE A 269 -24.43 -25.77 9.74
N PRO A 270 -24.42 -24.42 9.69
CA PRO A 270 -24.81 -23.57 8.54
C PRO A 270 -23.78 -23.61 7.40
N VAL A 271 -24.27 -23.62 6.15
CA VAL A 271 -23.42 -23.77 4.95
C VAL A 271 -22.47 -22.58 4.78
N LYS A 272 -21.17 -22.87 4.71
CA LYS A 272 -20.09 -21.88 4.52
C LYS A 272 -19.83 -21.60 3.02
N LEU A 273 -19.20 -20.46 2.71
CA LEU A 273 -18.90 -20.05 1.33
C LEU A 273 -17.91 -20.96 0.60
N ASP A 274 -16.99 -21.61 1.31
CA ASP A 274 -16.01 -22.56 0.78
C ASP A 274 -16.66 -23.90 0.42
N ALA A 275 -17.61 -24.36 1.24
CA ALA A 275 -18.41 -25.56 1.00
C ALA A 275 -19.35 -25.46 -0.22
N ILE A 276 -19.57 -24.26 -0.76
CA ILE A 276 -20.43 -24.06 -1.93
C ILE A 276 -19.85 -24.77 -3.16
N SER A 277 -18.52 -24.77 -3.38
CA SER A 277 -17.94 -25.45 -4.53
C SER A 277 -18.22 -26.96 -4.50
N LYS A 278 -18.08 -27.58 -3.33
CA LYS A 278 -18.42 -29.00 -3.10
C LYS A 278 -19.92 -29.26 -3.31
N PHE A 279 -20.77 -28.34 -2.85
CA PHE A 279 -22.21 -28.40 -3.12
C PHE A 279 -22.53 -28.34 -4.61
N GLU A 280 -21.89 -27.43 -5.36
CA GLU A 280 -22.03 -27.30 -6.81
C GLU A 280 -21.58 -28.57 -7.54
N GLU A 281 -20.55 -29.28 -7.07
CA GLU A 281 -20.11 -30.53 -7.69
C GLU A 281 -21.16 -31.64 -7.54
N MET A 282 -21.83 -31.71 -6.39
CA MET A 282 -22.84 -32.73 -6.08
C MET A 282 -24.24 -32.43 -6.63
N ASN A 283 -24.51 -31.19 -7.03
CA ASN A 283 -25.84 -30.75 -7.46
C ASN A 283 -25.80 -30.10 -8.87
N PRO A 284 -26.85 -30.23 -9.69
CA PRO A 284 -26.86 -29.73 -11.07
C PRO A 284 -27.12 -28.21 -11.18
N LEU A 285 -26.57 -27.40 -10.27
CA LEU A 285 -26.72 -25.96 -10.23
C LEU A 285 -25.41 -25.25 -9.86
N SER A 286 -25.30 -23.97 -10.21
CA SER A 286 -24.18 -23.13 -9.78
C SER A 286 -24.64 -21.88 -9.05
N ILE A 287 -23.80 -21.34 -8.17
CA ILE A 287 -24.15 -20.33 -7.17
C ILE A 287 -23.12 -19.20 -7.19
N ASN A 288 -23.59 -17.95 -7.19
CA ASN A 288 -22.79 -16.82 -6.77
C ASN A 288 -23.33 -16.25 -5.46
N VAL A 289 -22.46 -15.77 -4.59
CA VAL A 289 -22.84 -15.14 -3.32
C VAL A 289 -22.27 -13.74 -3.24
N TYR A 290 -23.12 -12.76 -2.93
CA TYR A 290 -22.75 -11.35 -2.78
C TYR A 290 -22.91 -10.91 -1.32
N GLY A 291 -22.13 -9.93 -0.89
CA GLY A 291 -22.19 -9.33 0.45
C GLY A 291 -22.91 -7.99 0.46
N LEU A 292 -23.10 -7.44 1.66
CA LEU A 292 -23.65 -6.11 1.88
C LEU A 292 -22.69 -5.28 2.76
N GLU A 293 -22.29 -4.10 2.29
CA GLU A 293 -21.53 -3.13 3.06
C GLU A 293 -22.37 -1.91 3.42
N GLU A 294 -22.16 -1.37 4.62
CA GLU A 294 -22.76 -0.09 5.04
C GLU A 294 -22.07 1.06 4.28
N ASP A 295 -22.87 1.87 3.59
CA ASP A 295 -22.41 3.08 2.92
C ASP A 295 -22.98 4.29 3.65
N THR A 296 -22.09 5.19 4.10
CA THR A 296 -22.53 6.39 4.81
C THR A 296 -22.57 7.56 3.83
N GLN A 297 -23.76 7.96 3.38
CA GLN A 297 -23.96 9.30 2.83
C GLN A 297 -24.96 10.11 3.66
N LYS A 298 -24.56 11.37 3.87
CA LYS A 298 -25.23 12.60 4.32
C LYS A 298 -26.61 12.52 4.99
N GLN A 299 -26.72 13.30 6.07
CA GLN A 299 -27.91 13.50 6.92
C GLN A 299 -28.26 12.36 7.88
N GLY A 300 -27.29 11.51 8.25
CA GLY A 300 -27.47 10.52 9.31
C GLY A 300 -28.38 9.32 8.96
N LYS A 301 -28.75 9.13 7.69
CA LYS A 301 -29.47 7.93 7.21
C LYS A 301 -28.48 6.86 6.73
N MET A 302 -28.65 5.63 7.22
CA MET A 302 -27.83 4.48 6.83
C MET A 302 -28.24 3.95 5.44
N THR A 303 -27.30 3.87 4.51
CA THR A 303 -27.48 3.23 3.19
C THR A 303 -26.60 1.99 3.07
N TYR A 304 -26.87 1.13 2.09
CA TYR A 304 -26.16 -0.13 1.89
C TYR A 304 -25.74 -0.36 0.43
N LYS A 305 -24.50 -0.83 0.24
CA LYS A 305 -23.92 -1.24 -1.04
C LYS A 305 -23.83 -2.77 -1.13
N VAL A 306 -24.12 -3.35 -2.29
CA VAL A 306 -23.86 -4.77 -2.56
C VAL A 306 -22.40 -4.85 -2.98
N VAL A 307 -21.67 -5.79 -2.39
CA VAL A 307 -20.24 -6.00 -2.64
C VAL A 307 -19.98 -7.48 -2.93
N GLY A 308 -18.80 -7.82 -3.45
CA GLY A 308 -18.48 -9.19 -3.84
C GLY A 308 -18.31 -9.34 -5.35
N PRO A 309 -18.40 -10.57 -5.88
CA PRO A 309 -18.84 -11.81 -5.24
C PRO A 309 -17.92 -12.27 -4.10
N LEU A 310 -18.53 -12.67 -2.98
CA LEU A 310 -17.86 -13.39 -1.88
C LEU A 310 -17.57 -14.85 -2.25
N HIS A 311 -18.41 -15.43 -3.11
CA HIS A 311 -18.18 -16.69 -3.79
C HIS A 311 -18.62 -16.55 -5.25
N TYR A 312 -17.76 -16.93 -6.19
CA TYR A 312 -18.05 -16.90 -7.63
C TYR A 312 -17.80 -18.27 -8.22
N THR A 313 -18.80 -18.81 -8.91
CA THR A 313 -18.70 -20.14 -9.52
C THR A 313 -17.69 -20.16 -10.67
N LYS A 314 -16.86 -21.21 -10.75
CA LYS A 314 -15.91 -21.39 -11.85
C LYS A 314 -16.59 -21.86 -13.14
N GLN A 315 -17.74 -22.52 -13.02
CA GLN A 315 -18.47 -23.09 -14.15
C GLN A 315 -19.96 -22.78 -14.01
N LYS A 316 -20.45 -21.85 -14.86
CA LYS A 316 -21.86 -21.50 -14.89
C LYS A 316 -22.68 -22.65 -15.49
N LYS A 317 -23.50 -23.31 -14.65
CA LYS A 317 -24.41 -24.38 -15.08
C LYS A 317 -25.72 -23.81 -15.62
N ALA A 318 -26.55 -24.66 -16.22
CA ALA A 318 -27.84 -24.26 -16.79
C ALA A 318 -28.78 -23.62 -15.75
N VAL A 319 -28.78 -24.13 -14.51
CA VAL A 319 -29.46 -23.51 -13.37
C VAL A 319 -28.43 -22.72 -12.57
N HIS A 320 -28.55 -21.40 -12.57
CA HIS A 320 -27.63 -20.50 -11.88
C HIS A 320 -28.38 -19.62 -10.87
N VAL A 321 -27.90 -19.59 -9.62
CA VAL A 321 -28.55 -18.92 -8.50
C VAL A 321 -27.65 -17.84 -7.90
N ASN A 322 -28.19 -16.64 -7.73
CA ASN A 322 -27.53 -15.54 -7.06
C ASN A 322 -28.08 -15.38 -5.63
N LEU A 323 -27.19 -15.41 -4.63
CA LEU A 323 -27.54 -15.28 -3.22
C LEU A 323 -26.96 -14.01 -2.61
N LEU A 324 -27.68 -13.39 -1.68
CA LEU A 324 -27.17 -12.31 -0.84
C LEU A 324 -26.83 -12.87 0.54
N TYR A 325 -25.61 -12.61 0.99
CA TYR A 325 -25.11 -12.91 2.31
C TYR A 325 -25.25 -11.67 3.20
N LEU A 326 -26.20 -11.72 4.11
CA LEU A 326 -26.37 -10.69 5.15
C LEU A 326 -25.51 -11.05 6.34
N SER A 327 -24.89 -10.05 6.95
CA SER A 327 -24.21 -10.18 8.24
C SER A 327 -24.74 -9.10 9.20
N ASN A 328 -25.06 -9.46 10.45
CA ASN A 328 -25.42 -8.48 11.47
C ASN A 328 -24.22 -8.04 12.33
N LEU A 329 -24.45 -7.06 13.20
CA LEU A 329 -23.43 -6.44 14.07
C LEU A 329 -22.86 -7.39 15.14
N ASP A 330 -23.57 -8.47 15.45
CA ASP A 330 -23.17 -9.51 16.41
C ASP A 330 -22.44 -10.68 15.72
N GLY A 331 -22.21 -10.57 14.40
CA GLY A 331 -21.54 -11.61 13.61
C GLY A 331 -22.43 -12.79 13.25
N ASN A 332 -23.76 -12.65 13.20
CA ASN A 332 -24.64 -13.64 12.60
C ASN A 332 -24.69 -13.45 11.08
N SER A 333 -24.87 -14.54 10.33
CA SER A 333 -24.99 -14.51 8.88
C SER A 333 -26.26 -15.20 8.39
N HIS A 334 -26.76 -14.75 7.23
CA HIS A 334 -28.01 -15.24 6.65
C HIS A 334 -27.99 -15.16 5.13
N TYR A 335 -28.38 -16.24 4.46
CA TYR A 335 -28.51 -16.28 2.99
C TYR A 335 -29.93 -15.89 2.59
N CYS A 336 -30.02 -15.00 1.61
CA CYS A 336 -31.26 -14.63 0.95
C CYS A 336 -31.16 -14.89 -0.55
N TYR A 337 -32.27 -15.23 -1.19
CA TYR A 337 -32.32 -15.36 -2.64
C TYR A 337 -32.42 -14.00 -3.31
N ILE A 338 -31.53 -13.71 -4.28
CA ILE A 338 -31.61 -12.52 -5.13
C ILE A 338 -32.50 -12.85 -6.33
N SER A 339 -33.77 -12.48 -6.24
CA SER A 339 -34.75 -12.73 -7.31
C SER A 339 -34.59 -11.82 -8.52
N ASN A 340 -33.94 -10.67 -8.36
CA ASN A 340 -33.61 -9.80 -9.48
C ASN A 340 -32.36 -8.95 -9.19
N MET A 341 -31.22 -9.33 -9.77
CA MET A 341 -29.94 -8.66 -9.52
C MET A 341 -29.94 -7.20 -10.00
N SER A 342 -30.38 -6.93 -11.22
CA SER A 342 -30.39 -5.57 -11.80
C SER A 342 -31.21 -4.60 -10.94
N ARG A 343 -32.34 -5.04 -10.40
CA ARG A 343 -33.17 -4.25 -9.48
C ARG A 343 -32.52 -4.05 -8.11
N LEU A 344 -31.74 -5.03 -7.63
CA LEU A 344 -31.03 -4.92 -6.36
C LEU A 344 -29.92 -3.86 -6.43
N ILE A 345 -29.17 -3.82 -7.53
CA ILE A 345 -27.99 -2.95 -7.68
C ILE A 345 -28.26 -1.68 -8.50
N SER A 346 -29.46 -1.48 -9.07
CA SER A 346 -29.81 -0.31 -9.89
C SER A 346 -29.28 1.00 -9.30
N MET A 347 -29.67 1.32 -8.06
CA MET A 347 -29.22 2.55 -7.37
C MET A 347 -27.71 2.64 -7.07
N GLN A 348 -26.95 1.54 -7.19
CA GLN A 348 -25.50 1.51 -6.96
C GLN A 348 -24.70 1.75 -8.22
N VAL A 349 -25.30 1.53 -9.39
CA VAL A 349 -24.57 1.50 -10.67
C VAL A 349 -25.15 2.48 -11.69
N SER A 350 -26.47 2.70 -11.77
CA SER A 350 -27.04 3.77 -12.62
C SER A 350 -28.53 4.07 -12.31
N LYS A 351 -28.98 5.31 -12.54
CA LYS A 351 -30.40 5.68 -12.45
C LYS A 351 -31.19 5.47 -13.77
N HIS A 352 -30.57 4.92 -14.82
CA HIS A 352 -31.22 4.72 -16.11
C HIS A 352 -32.17 3.50 -16.08
N LYS A 353 -33.29 3.59 -16.81
CA LYS A 353 -34.44 2.67 -16.73
C LYS A 353 -34.45 1.53 -17.77
N GLU A 354 -33.39 1.36 -18.56
CA GLU A 354 -33.36 0.38 -19.66
C GLU A 354 -32.74 -0.96 -19.22
N ALA A 355 -33.02 -2.04 -19.96
CA ALA A 355 -32.50 -3.38 -19.68
C ALA A 355 -31.00 -3.46 -20.03
N ILE A 356 -30.17 -3.88 -19.08
CA ILE A 356 -28.72 -3.81 -19.17
C ILE A 356 -28.09 -5.21 -19.03
N TYR A 357 -27.05 -5.49 -19.81
CA TYR A 357 -26.25 -6.71 -19.69
C TYR A 357 -25.31 -6.57 -18.49
N LEU A 358 -25.55 -7.34 -17.42
CA LEU A 358 -24.79 -7.27 -16.16
C LEU A 358 -23.72 -8.34 -16.09
N CYS A 359 -22.51 -7.96 -15.68
CA CYS A 359 -21.48 -8.91 -15.27
C CYS A 359 -21.71 -9.38 -13.84
N ASP A 360 -21.99 -10.67 -13.66
CA ASP A 360 -22.14 -11.31 -12.34
C ASP A 360 -20.83 -11.26 -11.51
N GLY A 361 -19.67 -11.05 -12.15
CA GLY A 361 -18.36 -11.03 -11.50
C GLY A 361 -17.96 -9.67 -10.92
N CYS A 362 -18.04 -8.59 -11.69
CA CYS A 362 -17.61 -7.25 -11.24
C CYS A 362 -18.78 -6.28 -10.99
N LEU A 363 -20.02 -6.74 -11.20
CA LEU A 363 -21.25 -5.97 -11.08
C LEU A 363 -21.33 -4.74 -12.00
N GLN A 364 -20.61 -4.76 -13.12
CA GLN A 364 -20.62 -3.71 -14.15
C GLN A 364 -21.62 -4.01 -15.26
N TYR A 365 -22.11 -2.92 -15.85
CA TYR A 365 -23.10 -2.92 -16.90
C TYR A 365 -22.47 -2.72 -18.27
N PHE A 366 -22.99 -3.42 -19.26
CA PHE A 366 -22.56 -3.35 -20.65
C PHE A 366 -23.74 -3.04 -21.56
N THR A 367 -23.47 -2.27 -22.60
CA THR A 367 -24.44 -1.88 -23.63
C THR A 367 -24.78 -3.03 -24.58
N SER A 368 -23.93 -4.06 -24.67
CA SER A 368 -24.13 -5.24 -25.53
C SER A 368 -23.66 -6.54 -24.88
N GLN A 369 -24.26 -7.66 -25.31
CA GLN A 369 -23.88 -9.00 -24.88
C GLN A 369 -22.43 -9.35 -25.27
N GLU A 370 -21.95 -8.85 -26.41
CA GLU A 370 -20.59 -9.06 -26.89
C GLU A 370 -19.55 -8.39 -25.97
N ASN A 371 -19.81 -7.14 -25.54
CA ASN A 371 -18.94 -6.44 -24.60
C ASN A 371 -18.88 -7.16 -23.24
N LEU A 372 -20.04 -7.64 -22.75
CA LEU A 372 -20.10 -8.46 -21.54
C LEU A 372 -19.28 -9.76 -21.69
N TRP A 373 -19.39 -10.45 -22.83
CA TRP A 373 -18.65 -11.68 -23.09
C TRP A 373 -17.13 -11.44 -23.10
N ARG A 374 -16.68 -10.39 -23.80
CA ARG A 374 -15.26 -10.00 -23.85
C ARG A 374 -14.75 -9.68 -22.45
N HIS A 375 -15.49 -8.84 -21.72
CA HIS A 375 -15.13 -8.48 -20.37
C HIS A 375 -15.03 -9.72 -19.47
N SER A 376 -16.05 -10.58 -19.48
CA SER A 376 -16.09 -11.78 -18.62
C SER A 376 -14.97 -12.78 -18.92
N ARG A 377 -14.50 -12.84 -20.19
CA ARG A 377 -13.47 -13.78 -20.62
C ARG A 377 -12.05 -13.26 -20.45
N PHE A 378 -11.81 -11.96 -20.65
CA PHE A 378 -10.46 -11.41 -20.75
C PHE A 378 -10.12 -10.35 -19.69
N ASP A 379 -11.12 -9.66 -19.13
CA ASP A 379 -10.91 -8.42 -18.37
C ASP A 379 -11.49 -8.43 -16.94
N CYS A 380 -12.39 -9.36 -16.62
CA CYS A 380 -13.07 -9.40 -15.32
C CYS A 380 -12.17 -9.97 -14.23
N ASN A 381 -11.97 -9.18 -13.16
CA ASN A 381 -11.22 -9.62 -11.98
C ASN A 381 -12.12 -10.22 -10.88
N TYR A 382 -13.42 -10.41 -11.13
CA TYR A 382 -14.41 -10.89 -10.16
C TYR A 382 -14.43 -10.10 -8.83
N VAL A 383 -14.15 -8.80 -8.93
CA VAL A 383 -14.20 -7.84 -7.82
C VAL A 383 -15.15 -6.72 -8.23
N CYS A 384 -16.03 -6.30 -7.31
CA CYS A 384 -16.96 -5.21 -7.55
C CYS A 384 -16.22 -3.95 -8.01
N THR A 385 -16.49 -3.49 -9.21
CA THR A 385 -15.83 -2.32 -9.80
C THR A 385 -16.71 -1.09 -9.64
N PHE A 386 -16.12 0.06 -9.31
CA PHE A 386 -16.78 1.36 -9.32
C PHE A 386 -16.07 2.29 -10.30
N LEU A 387 -16.85 2.87 -11.21
CA LEU A 387 -16.41 3.91 -12.13
C LEU A 387 -16.90 5.28 -11.67
N PRO A 388 -16.20 6.37 -12.06
CA PRO A 388 -16.66 7.73 -11.82
C PRO A 388 -17.99 8.01 -12.54
N THR A 389 -18.80 8.91 -11.99
CA THR A 389 -20.11 9.24 -12.55
C THR A 389 -20.12 10.65 -13.15
N LYS A 390 -20.82 10.83 -14.27
CA LYS A 390 -21.14 12.16 -14.85
C LYS A 390 -22.27 12.89 -14.11
N GLU A 391 -22.95 12.21 -13.18
CA GLU A 391 -24.01 12.83 -12.38
C GLU A 391 -23.43 13.81 -11.36
N PRO A 392 -24.12 14.94 -11.09
CA PRO A 392 -23.72 15.88 -10.06
C PRO A 392 -23.92 15.28 -8.67
N ILE A 393 -22.85 15.26 -7.90
CA ILE A 393 -22.82 14.92 -6.48
C ILE A 393 -22.78 16.23 -5.69
N LEU A 394 -23.78 16.47 -4.84
CA LEU A 394 -23.72 17.63 -3.95
C LEU A 394 -22.53 17.45 -2.99
N THR A 395 -21.71 18.48 -2.81
CA THR A 395 -20.60 18.53 -1.83
C THR A 395 -21.15 18.77 -0.42
N LYS A 396 -20.31 18.65 0.63
CA LYS A 396 -20.73 18.95 2.02
C LYS A 396 -21.29 20.37 2.17
N TRP A 397 -20.96 21.25 1.22
CA TRP A 397 -21.37 22.65 1.15
C TRP A 397 -22.51 22.92 0.16
N GLY A 398 -23.15 21.88 -0.39
CA GLY A 398 -24.32 22.02 -1.26
C GLY A 398 -24.03 22.38 -2.73
N GLN A 399 -22.76 22.41 -3.16
CA GLN A 399 -22.41 22.65 -4.57
C GLN A 399 -22.40 21.34 -5.38
N PRO A 400 -22.80 21.35 -6.66
CA PRO A 400 -22.62 20.20 -7.55
C PRO A 400 -21.12 19.96 -7.81
N SER A 401 -20.69 18.72 -7.66
CA SER A 401 -19.35 18.21 -7.97
C SER A 401 -19.46 16.97 -8.81
N PHE A 402 -18.57 16.78 -9.77
CA PHE A 402 -18.60 15.66 -10.70
C PHE A 402 -17.45 14.71 -10.37
N ASP A 403 -17.76 13.45 -10.03
CA ASP A 403 -16.74 12.47 -9.66
C ASP A 403 -15.83 12.11 -10.84
N ASN A 404 -16.31 12.30 -12.08
CA ASN A 404 -15.54 12.10 -13.30
C ASN A 404 -14.67 13.31 -13.70
N ARG A 405 -14.68 14.41 -12.95
CA ARG A 405 -13.84 15.59 -13.24
C ARG A 405 -12.73 15.70 -12.19
N LEU A 406 -11.51 15.41 -12.61
CA LEU A 406 -10.32 15.49 -11.76
C LEU A 406 -9.65 16.86 -11.96
N LYS A 407 -9.55 17.63 -10.86
CA LYS A 407 -8.91 18.95 -10.80
C LYS A 407 -8.34 19.20 -9.42
N PHE A 408 -7.58 20.28 -9.27
CA PHE A 408 -7.08 20.70 -7.97
C PHE A 408 -8.24 21.14 -7.06
N ASN A 409 -8.48 20.39 -5.99
CA ASN A 409 -9.52 20.68 -4.99
C ASN A 409 -8.95 20.85 -3.57
N ASN A 410 -7.67 20.51 -3.36
CA ASN A 410 -7.06 20.44 -2.03
C ASN A 410 -6.46 21.80 -1.62
N TYR A 411 -7.27 22.86 -1.66
CA TYR A 411 -6.83 24.22 -1.30
C TYR A 411 -6.27 24.31 0.13
N GLN A 412 -6.74 23.45 1.05
CA GLN A 412 -6.19 23.30 2.40
C GLN A 412 -4.68 23.00 2.42
N ASN A 413 -4.14 22.37 1.37
CA ASN A 413 -2.73 22.03 1.27
C ASN A 413 -1.85 23.24 0.93
N LYS A 414 -2.45 24.40 0.61
CA LYS A 414 -1.75 25.70 0.50
C LYS A 414 -1.32 26.20 1.89
N ILE A 415 -1.98 25.77 2.96
CA ILE A 415 -1.67 26.21 4.32
C ILE A 415 -0.46 25.45 4.84
N LYS A 416 0.53 26.20 5.34
CA LYS A 416 1.65 25.66 6.12
C LYS A 416 1.14 25.07 7.44
N PRO A 417 1.26 23.75 7.70
CA PRO A 417 0.87 23.19 9.00
C PRO A 417 1.54 23.95 10.16
N PRO A 418 0.76 24.40 11.18
CA PRO A 418 1.29 25.23 12.25
C PRO A 418 2.39 24.57 13.09
N PHE A 419 2.30 23.26 13.27
CA PHE A 419 3.27 22.45 13.99
C PHE A 419 3.65 21.23 13.16
N VAL A 420 4.96 20.97 13.08
CA VAL A 420 5.55 19.78 12.44
C VAL A 420 6.59 19.20 13.38
N VAL A 421 6.68 17.88 13.45
CA VAL A 421 7.63 17.19 14.32
C VAL A 421 8.66 16.46 13.47
N TYR A 422 9.94 16.57 13.83
CA TYR A 422 11.05 15.81 13.27
C TYR A 422 11.58 14.90 14.35
N ALA A 423 11.82 13.63 14.08
CA ALA A 423 12.18 12.66 15.11
C ALA A 423 13.13 11.58 14.59
N ASP A 424 13.87 10.98 15.51
CA ASP A 424 14.78 9.87 15.24
C ASP A 424 14.98 9.00 16.50
N PHE A 425 15.45 7.77 16.32
CA PHE A 425 15.72 6.79 17.38
C PHE A 425 17.13 6.22 17.28
N GLU A 426 17.76 5.95 18.44
CA GLU A 426 18.94 5.09 18.50
C GLU A 426 18.60 3.73 19.12
N SER A 427 19.27 2.70 18.62
CA SER A 427 19.07 1.32 19.04
C SER A 427 20.38 0.64 19.41
N LEU A 428 20.32 -0.23 20.43
CA LEU A 428 21.38 -1.17 20.73
C LEU A 428 21.35 -2.26 19.66
N LEU A 429 22.52 -2.64 19.14
CA LEU A 429 22.66 -3.73 18.21
C LEU A 429 23.03 -5.01 18.97
N LYS A 430 22.03 -5.73 19.47
CA LYS A 430 22.25 -6.98 20.19
C LYS A 430 22.58 -8.09 19.19
N PRO A 431 23.77 -8.71 19.24
CA PRO A 431 24.08 -9.83 18.35
C PRO A 431 23.15 -10.99 18.65
N ILE A 432 22.61 -11.61 17.61
CA ILE A 432 21.79 -12.81 17.73
C ILE A 432 22.74 -14.02 17.76
N GLU A 433 22.86 -14.69 18.92
CA GLU A 433 23.64 -15.93 19.06
C GLU A 433 22.91 -17.09 18.35
N GLY A 434 23.16 -17.24 17.05
CA GLY A 434 22.81 -18.42 16.26
C GLY A 434 24.01 -19.36 16.06
N PRO A 435 23.80 -20.63 15.63
CA PRO A 435 24.92 -21.47 15.19
C PRO A 435 25.70 -20.73 14.10
N GLN A 436 27.04 -20.80 14.20
CA GLN A 436 27.97 -20.15 13.27
C GLN A 436 27.52 -20.32 11.81
N PRO A 437 27.57 -19.24 11.00
CA PRO A 437 27.06 -19.25 9.65
C PRO A 437 27.76 -20.35 8.84
N ASN A 438 26.98 -21.27 8.29
CA ASN A 438 27.49 -22.13 7.23
C ASN A 438 27.57 -21.24 5.96
N PRO A 439 28.77 -21.01 5.40
CA PRO A 439 28.96 -20.13 4.22
C PRO A 439 28.14 -20.56 3.00
N LEU A 440 27.58 -21.77 3.01
CA LEU A 440 26.80 -22.36 1.93
C LEU A 440 25.28 -22.25 2.13
N LEU A 441 24.76 -21.67 3.23
CA LEU A 441 23.35 -21.85 3.61
C LEU A 441 22.52 -20.59 3.92
N GLN A 442 23.08 -19.38 4.10
CA GLN A 442 22.25 -18.20 4.43
C GLN A 442 22.89 -16.88 3.98
N PHE A 443 22.16 -16.07 3.20
CA PHE A 443 22.59 -14.71 2.79
C PHE A 443 21.62 -13.60 3.25
N THR A 444 20.61 -13.92 4.05
CA THR A 444 19.77 -12.92 4.76
C THR A 444 19.39 -13.46 6.12
N THR A 445 20.32 -13.34 7.06
CA THR A 445 20.12 -13.71 8.46
C THR A 445 20.04 -12.42 9.26
N LYS A 446 19.06 -12.31 10.17
CA LYS A 446 19.09 -11.22 11.15
C LYS A 446 20.33 -11.42 12.01
N THR A 447 21.33 -10.57 11.82
CA THR A 447 22.59 -10.59 12.57
C THR A 447 22.44 -9.88 13.91
N PHE A 448 21.61 -8.84 13.95
CA PHE A 448 21.35 -8.03 15.15
C PHE A 448 19.85 -7.90 15.45
N GLU A 449 19.51 -7.90 16.72
CA GLU A 449 18.23 -7.40 17.23
C GLU A 449 18.41 -5.93 17.62
N HIS A 450 17.54 -5.07 17.10
CA HIS A 450 17.58 -3.63 17.33
C HIS A 450 16.67 -3.30 18.51
N GLU A 451 17.27 -2.92 19.64
CA GLU A 451 16.54 -2.51 20.84
C GLU A 451 16.64 -0.99 21.03
N PRO A 452 15.56 -0.22 20.84
CA PRO A 452 15.60 1.24 20.96
C PRO A 452 15.94 1.67 22.39
N TYR A 453 17.01 2.44 22.56
CA TYR A 453 17.43 2.94 23.87
C TYR A 453 17.31 4.46 24.01
N SER A 454 17.21 5.21 22.92
CA SER A 454 16.97 6.65 22.99
C SER A 454 16.13 7.13 21.82
N PHE A 455 15.50 8.30 22.00
CA PHE A 455 14.84 9.03 20.94
C PHE A 455 15.05 10.53 21.15
N ALA A 456 14.96 11.28 20.06
CA ALA A 456 14.80 12.72 20.10
C ALA A 456 13.71 13.15 19.14
N TYR A 457 13.04 14.25 19.47
CA TYR A 457 12.17 14.92 18.52
C TYR A 457 12.19 16.44 18.70
N TYR A 458 12.05 17.13 17.58
CA TYR A 458 11.95 18.58 17.50
C TYR A 458 10.56 18.96 16.97
N ILE A 459 9.78 19.66 17.79
CA ILE A 459 8.53 20.27 17.39
C ILE A 459 8.84 21.66 16.87
N LYS A 460 8.65 21.87 15.57
CA LYS A 460 8.81 23.16 14.90
C LYS A 460 7.47 23.88 14.78
N CYS A 461 7.40 25.11 15.33
CA CYS A 461 6.27 26.01 15.14
C CYS A 461 6.50 26.92 13.93
N SER A 462 5.50 27.07 13.06
CA SER A 462 5.64 27.86 11.83
C SER A 462 5.36 29.35 11.99
N PHE A 463 4.66 29.77 13.06
CA PHE A 463 4.19 31.14 13.23
C PHE A 463 4.90 31.91 14.36
N ASP A 464 5.41 31.22 15.37
CA ASP A 464 6.24 31.83 16.41
C ASP A 464 7.20 30.76 16.96
N ASP A 465 8.49 30.97 16.72
CA ASP A 465 9.54 30.02 17.05
C ASP A 465 9.72 29.81 18.55
N LYS A 466 9.19 30.70 19.40
CA LYS A 466 9.20 30.52 20.87
C LYS A 466 8.40 29.31 21.32
N PHE A 467 7.48 28.82 20.49
CA PHE A 467 6.72 27.60 20.76
C PHE A 467 7.38 26.34 20.18
N SER A 468 8.51 26.48 19.47
CA SER A 468 9.32 25.35 19.05
C SER A 468 9.99 24.70 20.27
N LYS A 469 10.05 23.36 20.30
CA LYS A 469 10.50 22.60 21.47
C LYS A 469 11.28 21.37 21.05
N PHE A 470 12.48 21.20 21.62
CA PHE A 470 13.30 20.00 21.47
C PHE A 470 13.17 19.10 22.70
N GLN A 471 13.08 17.79 22.47
CA GLN A 471 12.96 16.77 23.49
C GLN A 471 13.90 15.61 23.19
N ILE A 472 14.54 15.08 24.22
CA ILE A 472 15.42 13.92 24.14
C ILE A 472 15.22 13.03 25.37
N TYR A 473 15.29 11.72 25.17
CA TYR A 473 15.17 10.75 26.24
C TYR A 473 16.04 9.54 25.97
N ARG A 474 16.71 9.04 27.01
CA ARG A 474 17.51 7.81 27.01
C ARG A 474 17.05 6.86 28.11
N GLY A 475 16.70 5.62 27.74
CA GLY A 475 16.32 4.54 28.65
C GLY A 475 15.61 3.37 27.95
N ALA A 476 15.50 2.23 28.64
CA ALA A 476 14.92 0.98 28.11
C ALA A 476 13.44 1.07 27.69
N ASN A 477 12.71 2.07 28.17
CA ASN A 477 11.31 2.30 27.79
C ASN A 477 11.16 3.39 26.71
N ALA A 478 12.22 3.68 25.94
CA ALA A 478 12.24 4.74 24.93
C ALA A 478 11.02 4.72 23.98
N PRO A 479 10.61 3.59 23.37
CA PRO A 479 9.44 3.56 22.49
C PRO A 479 8.12 3.95 23.17
N VAL A 480 7.94 3.59 24.45
CA VAL A 480 6.71 3.90 25.20
C VAL A 480 6.71 5.35 25.64
N GLN A 481 7.85 5.84 26.14
CA GLN A 481 8.02 7.23 26.54
C GLN A 481 7.87 8.19 25.35
N PHE A 482 8.36 7.81 24.17
CA PHE A 482 8.18 8.59 22.94
C PHE A 482 6.71 8.88 22.67
N ILE A 483 5.86 7.85 22.66
CA ILE A 483 4.43 7.99 22.37
C ILE A 483 3.73 8.83 23.44
N ASN A 484 4.00 8.57 24.72
CA ASN A 484 3.39 9.29 25.83
C ASN A 484 3.79 10.78 25.85
N MET A 485 5.08 11.09 25.69
CA MET A 485 5.58 12.46 25.66
C MET A 485 5.02 13.22 24.46
N LEU A 486 5.00 12.59 23.27
CA LEU A 486 4.45 13.18 22.06
C LEU A 486 2.94 13.45 22.19
N GLN A 487 2.16 12.51 22.74
CA GLN A 487 0.74 12.73 23.02
C GLN A 487 0.50 13.90 23.98
N ASN A 488 1.28 13.99 25.06
CA ASN A 488 1.17 15.07 26.05
C ASN A 488 1.53 16.44 25.45
N ASP A 489 2.59 16.51 24.66
CA ASP A 489 2.98 17.75 23.97
C ASP A 489 1.91 18.19 22.97
N ILE A 490 1.29 17.26 22.24
CA ILE A 490 0.20 17.55 21.29
C ILE A 490 -1.08 18.01 22.00
N LEU A 491 -1.44 17.39 23.13
CA LEU A 491 -2.54 17.85 23.97
C LEU A 491 -2.29 19.27 24.49
N THR A 492 -1.05 19.58 24.86
CA THR A 492 -0.64 20.92 25.29
C THR A 492 -0.79 21.93 24.17
N ILE A 493 -0.29 21.60 22.97
CA ILE A 493 -0.43 22.42 21.75
C ILE A 493 -1.90 22.70 21.44
N TYR A 494 -2.76 21.68 21.47
CA TYR A 494 -4.19 21.85 21.21
C TYR A 494 -4.83 22.82 22.22
N ASN A 495 -4.59 22.58 23.52
CA ASN A 495 -5.19 23.39 24.58
C ASN A 495 -4.71 24.86 24.54
N GLN A 496 -3.45 25.11 24.21
CA GLN A 496 -2.87 26.45 24.19
C GLN A 496 -3.16 27.22 22.90
N HIS A 497 -3.21 26.55 21.75
CA HIS A 497 -3.21 27.24 20.45
C HIS A 497 -4.43 26.96 19.56
N PHE A 498 -5.21 25.91 19.81
CA PHE A 498 -6.31 25.51 18.93
C PHE A 498 -7.68 25.49 19.61
N LYS A 499 -7.74 25.39 20.94
CA LYS A 499 -8.99 25.36 21.69
C LYS A 499 -9.78 26.67 21.61
N GLN A 500 -9.08 27.80 21.56
CA GLN A 500 -9.67 29.12 21.39
C GLN A 500 -9.12 29.77 20.12
N SER A 501 -9.99 30.02 19.14
CA SER A 501 -9.61 30.73 17.92
C SER A 501 -9.46 32.23 18.21
N LYS A 502 -8.33 32.82 17.82
CA LYS A 502 -8.17 34.26 17.91
C LYS A 502 -9.03 34.95 16.82
N PRO A 503 -9.72 36.05 17.15
CA PRO A 503 -10.47 36.81 16.16
C PRO A 503 -9.53 37.56 15.22
N LEU A 504 -10.05 37.97 14.05
CA LEU A 504 -9.37 38.85 13.10
C LEU A 504 -8.93 40.14 13.80
N GLN A 505 -7.66 40.51 13.60
CA GLN A 505 -7.13 41.78 14.07
C GLN A 505 -7.80 42.96 13.33
N ILE A 506 -7.90 44.11 13.99
CA ILE A 506 -8.44 45.33 13.38
C ILE A 506 -7.61 45.68 12.12
N LEU A 507 -8.25 45.61 10.96
CA LEU A 507 -7.65 45.94 9.66
C LEU A 507 -7.26 47.41 9.58
N THR A 508 -6.08 47.68 9.01
CA THR A 508 -5.64 49.03 8.65
C THR A 508 -6.50 49.61 7.50
N GLU A 509 -6.47 50.93 7.30
CA GLU A 509 -7.21 51.58 6.21
C GLU A 509 -6.76 51.10 4.82
N GLU A 510 -5.45 50.85 4.64
CA GLU A 510 -4.89 50.36 3.39
C GLU A 510 -5.32 48.92 3.10
N GLU A 511 -5.27 48.02 4.09
CA GLU A 511 -5.76 46.64 3.94
C GLU A 511 -7.25 46.59 3.58
N ARG A 512 -8.06 47.43 4.24
CA ARG A 512 -9.49 47.56 3.90
C ARG A 512 -9.68 48.03 2.47
N ARG A 513 -8.86 48.98 1.99
CA ARG A 513 -8.93 49.47 0.61
C ARG A 513 -8.58 48.36 -0.39
N GLN A 514 -7.51 47.61 -0.16
CA GLN A 514 -7.09 46.49 -1.01
C GLN A 514 -8.16 45.39 -1.05
N ILE A 515 -8.74 45.04 0.10
CA ILE A 515 -9.82 44.04 0.20
C ILE A 515 -11.06 44.49 -0.57
N ASN A 516 -11.46 45.77 -0.48
CA ASN A 516 -12.63 46.29 -1.18
C ASN A 516 -12.44 46.39 -2.70
N LEU A 517 -11.20 46.55 -3.17
CA LEU A 517 -10.87 46.58 -4.60
C LEU A 517 -10.74 45.16 -5.21
N ALA A 518 -10.67 44.10 -4.41
CA ALA A 518 -10.50 42.74 -4.89
C ALA A 518 -11.70 42.28 -5.74
N THR A 519 -11.45 41.97 -7.01
CA THR A 519 -12.45 41.48 -7.97
C THR A 519 -12.48 39.95 -8.07
N SER A 520 -11.47 39.26 -7.53
CA SER A 520 -11.33 37.80 -7.50
C SER A 520 -11.09 37.29 -6.09
N CYS A 521 -11.43 36.01 -5.87
CA CYS A 521 -11.21 35.33 -4.60
C CYS A 521 -9.73 35.01 -4.41
N GLY A 522 -9.12 35.41 -3.28
CA GLY A 522 -7.69 35.14 -3.04
C GLY A 522 -7.31 33.68 -2.71
N ILE A 523 -8.28 32.75 -2.65
CA ILE A 523 -8.01 31.31 -2.44
C ILE A 523 -7.99 30.54 -3.76
N CYS A 524 -9.06 30.70 -4.55
CA CYS A 524 -9.26 29.97 -5.80
C CYS A 524 -9.01 30.82 -7.05
N GLU A 525 -8.70 32.11 -6.86
CA GLU A 525 -8.29 33.07 -7.90
C GLU A 525 -9.35 33.36 -8.99
N LYS A 526 -10.56 32.82 -8.83
CA LYS A 526 -11.71 33.04 -9.71
C LYS A 526 -12.39 34.38 -9.43
N PRO A 527 -12.94 35.05 -10.47
CA PRO A 527 -13.70 36.29 -10.30
C PRO A 527 -14.96 36.05 -9.46
N PHE A 528 -15.34 37.06 -8.67
CA PHE A 528 -16.61 37.04 -7.95
C PHE A 528 -17.77 37.27 -8.92
N VAL A 529 -18.82 36.44 -8.82
CA VAL A 529 -20.06 36.59 -9.60
C VAL A 529 -21.21 37.08 -8.72
N GLU A 530 -22.28 37.57 -9.36
CA GLU A 530 -23.47 38.04 -8.66
C GLU A 530 -24.12 36.89 -7.85
N GLY A 531 -24.31 37.11 -6.55
CA GLY A 531 -24.82 36.09 -5.62
C GLY A 531 -23.75 35.42 -4.73
N ASP A 532 -22.46 35.67 -4.98
CA ASP A 532 -21.40 35.13 -4.13
C ASP A 532 -21.36 35.79 -2.73
N VAL A 533 -21.26 34.94 -1.71
CA VAL A 533 -21.02 35.40 -0.32
C VAL A 533 -19.53 35.62 -0.11
N LYS A 534 -19.13 36.89 0.00
CA LYS A 534 -17.75 37.31 0.22
C LYS A 534 -17.41 37.36 1.71
N VAL A 535 -16.30 36.75 2.10
CA VAL A 535 -15.78 36.74 3.48
C VAL A 535 -14.29 37.05 3.48
N ILE A 536 -13.77 37.54 4.60
CA ILE A 536 -12.34 37.78 4.77
C ILE A 536 -11.72 36.56 5.43
N ASP A 537 -10.79 35.91 4.72
CA ASP A 537 -10.01 34.80 5.26
C ASP A 537 -8.89 35.34 6.17
N HIS A 538 -8.77 34.73 7.34
CA HIS A 538 -7.75 35.08 8.32
C HIS A 538 -7.26 33.85 9.08
N ASP A 539 -6.07 34.00 9.64
CA ASP A 539 -5.42 32.98 10.45
C ASP A 539 -5.93 33.06 11.89
N HIS A 540 -6.41 31.94 12.44
CA HIS A 540 -6.92 31.89 13.82
C HIS A 540 -5.82 31.78 14.88
N GLN A 541 -4.56 31.55 14.49
CA GLN A 541 -3.39 31.52 15.35
C GLN A 541 -2.68 32.87 15.40
N THR A 542 -2.56 33.56 14.26
CA THR A 542 -1.86 34.86 14.18
C THR A 542 -2.79 36.07 14.15
N SER A 543 -4.09 35.88 13.93
CA SER A 543 -5.10 36.94 13.74
C SER A 543 -4.96 37.78 12.47
N PHE A 544 -3.96 37.50 11.62
CA PHE A 544 -3.73 38.24 10.38
C PHE A 544 -4.54 37.69 9.20
N VAL A 545 -4.84 38.56 8.23
CA VAL A 545 -5.43 38.18 6.95
C VAL A 545 -4.45 37.27 6.18
N ARG A 546 -4.92 36.15 5.63
CA ARG A 546 -4.08 35.25 4.82
C ARG A 546 -4.37 35.39 3.34
N ALA A 547 -5.59 35.05 2.93
CA ALA A 547 -5.98 35.05 1.53
C ALA A 547 -6.87 36.25 1.12
N GLY A 548 -7.08 37.23 2.02
CA GLY A 548 -7.89 38.41 1.71
C GLY A 548 -9.37 38.10 1.50
N LEU A 549 -9.99 38.75 0.52
CA LEU A 549 -11.41 38.54 0.19
C LEU A 549 -11.61 37.22 -0.55
N CYS A 550 -12.52 36.39 -0.06
CA CYS A 550 -12.72 35.03 -0.54
C CYS A 550 -14.19 34.64 -0.65
N HIS A 551 -14.49 33.63 -1.48
CA HIS A 551 -15.77 32.94 -1.41
C HIS A 551 -15.91 32.27 -0.04
N SER A 552 -17.08 32.40 0.59
CA SER A 552 -17.39 31.75 1.88
C SER A 552 -17.07 30.25 1.87
N ILE A 553 -17.36 29.56 0.76
CA ILE A 553 -17.09 28.12 0.61
C ILE A 553 -15.60 27.81 0.49
N CYS A 554 -14.83 28.61 -0.26
CA CYS A 554 -13.38 28.46 -0.34
C CYS A 554 -12.73 28.67 1.03
N ASN A 555 -13.19 29.66 1.79
CA ASN A 555 -12.76 29.90 3.17
C ASN A 555 -13.05 28.69 4.08
N LEU A 556 -14.24 28.08 3.96
CA LEU A 556 -14.60 26.86 4.71
C LEU A 556 -13.81 25.61 4.27
N GLN A 557 -13.22 25.61 3.08
CA GLN A 557 -12.31 24.56 2.62
C GLN A 557 -10.87 24.78 3.10
N LEU A 558 -10.47 26.04 3.34
CA LEU A 558 -9.14 26.42 3.81
C LEU A 558 -9.02 26.29 5.34
N GLN A 559 -9.12 25.06 5.84
CA GLN A 559 -9.03 24.74 7.26
C GLN A 559 -7.68 24.15 7.63
N ASN A 560 -7.22 24.46 8.85
CA ASN A 560 -6.06 23.79 9.41
C ASN A 560 -6.30 22.29 9.52
N PRO A 561 -5.31 21.45 9.18
CA PRO A 561 -5.43 20.01 9.29
C PRO A 561 -5.67 19.59 10.75
N ASN A 562 -6.52 18.57 10.95
CA ASN A 562 -6.70 17.92 12.26
C ASN A 562 -5.64 16.83 12.51
N PHE A 563 -4.42 17.05 12.02
CA PHE A 563 -3.29 16.15 12.22
C PHE A 563 -1.99 16.94 12.39
N ILE A 564 -1.04 16.35 13.11
CA ILE A 564 0.34 16.82 13.20
C ILE A 564 1.24 15.79 12.51
N PRO A 565 1.99 16.18 11.46
CA PRO A 565 2.93 15.28 10.81
C PRO A 565 4.21 15.12 11.64
N VAL A 566 4.68 13.89 11.73
CA VAL A 566 5.93 13.48 12.40
C VAL A 566 6.82 12.83 11.36
N PHE A 567 7.92 13.49 11.03
CA PHE A 567 8.88 13.06 10.01
C PHE A 567 10.02 12.27 10.64
N PHE A 568 10.24 11.09 10.08
CA PHE A 568 11.44 10.27 10.27
C PHE A 568 12.10 10.09 8.90
N HIS A 569 13.42 9.99 8.86
CA HIS A 569 14.14 9.73 7.62
C HIS A 569 14.32 8.22 7.43
N ASN A 570 13.63 7.64 6.45
CA ASN A 570 13.56 6.19 6.19
C ASN A 570 12.67 5.40 7.19
N LEU A 571 11.58 6.02 7.65
CA LEU A 571 10.56 5.40 8.51
C LEU A 571 10.09 4.03 8.02
N THR A 572 9.82 3.92 6.71
CA THR A 572 9.26 2.71 6.10
C THR A 572 10.25 1.54 6.16
N GLY A 573 11.55 1.84 6.08
CA GLY A 573 12.60 0.85 6.01
C GLY A 573 13.12 0.40 7.37
N TYR A 574 13.00 1.24 8.39
CA TYR A 574 13.70 1.04 9.66
C TYR A 574 12.85 1.43 10.89
N ASP A 575 12.64 2.72 11.15
CA ASP A 575 12.15 3.22 12.45
C ASP A 575 10.76 2.75 12.84
N SER A 576 9.89 2.50 11.85
CA SER A 576 8.52 2.07 12.13
C SER A 576 8.49 0.79 12.96
N HIS A 577 9.45 -0.13 12.77
CA HIS A 577 9.52 -1.37 13.53
C HIS A 577 9.89 -1.17 15.01
N LEU A 578 10.55 -0.06 15.35
CA LEU A 578 11.07 0.23 16.69
C LEU A 578 9.96 0.59 17.68
N PHE A 579 8.92 1.30 17.23
CA PHE A 579 7.87 1.81 18.11
C PHE A 579 6.44 1.46 17.71
N VAL A 580 6.21 0.80 16.56
CA VAL A 580 4.85 0.39 16.14
C VAL A 580 4.16 -0.48 17.19
N LYS A 581 4.92 -1.33 17.91
CA LYS A 581 4.39 -2.14 19.02
C LYS A 581 3.85 -1.28 20.16
N SER A 582 4.50 -0.14 20.43
CA SER A 582 4.13 0.79 21.49
C SER A 582 2.89 1.63 21.16
N LEU A 583 2.58 1.82 19.87
CA LEU A 583 1.34 2.50 19.45
C LEU A 583 0.07 1.78 19.92
N ALA A 584 0.17 0.47 20.15
CA ALA A 584 -0.94 -0.41 20.51
C ALA A 584 -1.11 -0.65 22.02
N LEU A 585 -0.30 0.01 22.87
CA LEU A 585 -0.41 -0.12 24.33
C LEU A 585 -1.72 0.45 24.87
N GLU A 586 -2.34 1.37 24.14
CA GLU A 586 -3.65 1.94 24.44
C GLU A 586 -4.66 1.44 23.39
N ASN A 587 -5.91 1.22 23.80
CA ASN A 587 -7.01 0.77 22.93
C ASN A 587 -7.48 1.86 21.93
N GLU A 588 -6.54 2.67 21.43
CA GLU A 588 -6.78 3.78 20.51
C GLU A 588 -6.69 3.34 19.05
N ASN A 589 -7.21 4.20 18.15
CA ASN A 589 -7.34 3.86 16.74
C ASN A 589 -6.07 4.18 15.96
N ILE A 590 -5.68 3.27 15.08
CA ILE A 590 -4.54 3.44 14.18
C ILE A 590 -5.04 3.30 12.74
N ASP A 591 -4.92 4.37 11.96
CA ASP A 591 -5.12 4.30 10.51
C ASP A 591 -3.80 3.88 9.85
N VAL A 592 -3.85 3.01 8.83
CA VAL A 592 -2.64 2.47 8.19
C VAL A 592 -2.79 2.50 6.68
N ILE A 593 -1.72 2.94 6.01
CA ILE A 593 -1.53 2.81 4.58
C ILE A 593 -0.35 1.87 4.37
N ALA A 594 -0.66 0.61 4.07
CA ALA A 594 0.34 -0.45 3.94
C ALA A 594 0.75 -0.66 2.47
N GLY A 595 2.05 -0.87 2.23
CA GLY A 595 2.53 -1.46 0.98
C GLY A 595 2.41 -2.99 1.03
N ASN A 596 2.80 -3.58 2.16
CA ASN A 596 2.61 -4.97 2.51
C ASN A 596 2.47 -5.11 4.04
N LYS A 597 2.48 -6.33 4.59
CA LYS A 597 2.33 -6.58 6.05
C LYS A 597 3.50 -6.05 6.89
N GLU A 598 4.64 -5.73 6.30
CA GLU A 598 5.87 -5.30 6.99
C GLU A 598 6.20 -3.83 6.73
N LYS A 599 6.01 -3.36 5.50
CA LYS A 599 6.32 -1.99 5.05
C LYS A 599 5.06 -1.14 5.00
N TYR A 600 4.97 -0.19 5.93
CA TYR A 600 3.90 0.80 6.02
C TYR A 600 4.34 2.11 5.37
N ILE A 601 3.57 2.61 4.41
CA ILE A 601 3.80 3.92 3.77
C ILE A 601 3.61 5.05 4.79
N SER A 602 2.58 4.91 5.62
CA SER A 602 2.28 5.81 6.74
C SER A 602 1.27 5.14 7.67
N PHE A 603 1.30 5.53 8.93
CA PHE A 603 0.26 5.20 9.90
C PHE A 603 -0.06 6.44 10.74
N SER A 604 -1.27 6.48 11.30
CA SER A 604 -1.73 7.61 12.10
C SER A 604 -2.42 7.17 13.38
N LYS A 605 -1.92 7.60 14.54
CA LYS A 605 -2.55 7.37 15.85
C LYS A 605 -3.59 8.45 16.11
N HIS A 606 -4.80 8.05 16.49
CA HIS A 606 -5.90 8.96 16.82
C HIS A 606 -5.87 9.30 18.31
N ILE A 607 -5.95 10.58 18.64
CA ILE A 607 -5.99 11.07 20.02
C ILE A 607 -7.26 11.87 20.22
N VAL A 608 -7.95 11.64 21.34
CA VAL A 608 -9.06 12.49 21.77
C VAL A 608 -8.50 13.74 22.45
N VAL A 609 -8.73 14.91 21.84
CA VAL A 609 -8.19 16.19 22.36
C VAL A 609 -9.23 17.02 23.11
N ASP A 610 -10.53 16.80 22.84
CA ASP A 610 -11.62 17.52 23.50
C ASP A 610 -12.95 16.76 23.38
N GLN A 611 -13.98 17.22 24.07
CA GLN A 611 -15.37 16.75 23.92
C GLN A 611 -16.30 17.93 23.65
N ILE A 612 -16.96 17.90 22.49
CA ILE A 612 -17.92 18.92 22.08
C ILE A 612 -19.35 18.37 22.13
N VAL A 613 -20.32 19.21 22.47
CA VAL A 613 -21.74 18.84 22.44
C VAL A 613 -22.34 19.32 21.14
N GLU A 614 -22.73 18.38 20.27
CA GLU A 614 -23.35 18.67 18.98
C GLU A 614 -24.77 18.10 18.99
N ASN A 615 -25.80 18.95 18.84
CA ASN A 615 -27.22 18.57 18.94
C ASN A 615 -27.60 17.81 20.23
N GLY A 616 -27.00 18.18 21.37
CA GLY A 616 -27.25 17.56 22.68
C GLY A 616 -26.54 16.22 22.89
N VAL A 617 -25.72 15.76 21.93
CA VAL A 617 -24.95 14.52 22.04
C VAL A 617 -23.46 14.84 22.25
N PRO A 618 -22.79 14.28 23.27
CA PRO A 618 -21.35 14.44 23.46
C PRO A 618 -20.59 13.71 22.35
N LYS A 619 -19.66 14.42 21.71
CA LYS A 619 -18.86 13.93 20.60
C LYS A 619 -17.39 14.25 20.85
N ASN A 620 -16.56 13.22 20.81
CA ASN A 620 -15.11 13.35 20.96
C ASN A 620 -14.52 14.07 19.74
N LEU A 621 -13.75 15.13 19.98
CA LEU A 621 -12.91 15.76 18.99
C LEU A 621 -11.59 14.97 18.89
N ILE A 622 -11.27 14.52 17.68
CA ILE A 622 -10.15 13.61 17.44
C ILE A 622 -9.12 14.29 16.53
N TRP A 623 -7.86 14.29 16.98
CA TRP A 623 -6.69 14.66 16.20
C TRP A 623 -5.86 13.42 15.84
N ARG A 624 -5.00 13.54 14.83
CA ARG A 624 -4.15 12.44 14.37
C ARG A 624 -2.67 12.80 14.47
N ILE A 625 -1.87 11.95 15.13
CA ILE A 625 -0.42 11.95 14.92
C ILE A 625 -0.15 11.17 13.66
N ARG A 626 0.38 11.81 12.62
CA ARG A 626 0.64 11.17 11.33
C ARG A 626 2.13 10.97 11.15
N PHE A 627 2.57 9.72 11.13
CA PHE A 627 3.98 9.39 10.90
C PHE A 627 4.26 9.33 9.40
N VAL A 628 5.29 10.05 8.96
CA VAL A 628 5.62 10.29 7.56
C VAL A 628 7.11 10.01 7.33
N ASP A 629 7.41 9.40 6.20
CA ASP A 629 8.77 9.09 5.78
C ASP A 629 9.32 10.21 4.88
N SER A 630 10.32 10.96 5.36
CA SER A 630 10.93 12.04 4.58
C SER A 630 11.71 11.52 3.36
N PHE A 631 12.19 10.27 3.40
CA PHE A 631 12.90 9.63 2.28
C PHE A 631 11.99 9.45 1.05
N ARG A 632 10.66 9.38 1.24
CA ARG A 632 9.67 9.34 0.15
C ARG A 632 9.47 10.67 -0.56
N PHE A 633 10.11 11.73 -0.08
CA PHE A 633 10.18 13.04 -0.72
C PHE A 633 11.59 13.31 -1.25
N LEU A 634 12.60 13.01 -0.42
CA LEU A 634 14.02 13.24 -0.69
C LEU A 634 14.76 11.89 -0.63
N ALA A 635 14.84 11.20 -1.77
CA ALA A 635 15.39 9.84 -1.87
C ALA A 635 16.94 9.83 -1.88
N SER A 636 17.55 10.43 -0.86
CA SER A 636 19.00 10.48 -0.66
C SER A 636 19.30 10.38 0.83
N SER A 637 20.51 9.95 1.18
CA SER A 637 20.90 9.85 2.60
C SER A 637 20.95 11.24 3.25
N LEU A 638 20.68 11.30 4.55
CA LEU A 638 20.77 12.52 5.34
C LEU A 638 22.12 13.22 5.18
N ASN A 639 23.22 12.47 5.08
CA ASN A 639 24.57 13.01 4.87
C ASN A 639 24.71 13.76 3.53
N VAL A 640 24.18 13.18 2.45
CA VAL A 640 24.20 13.83 1.12
C VAL A 640 23.33 15.09 1.14
N LEU A 641 22.15 15.03 1.75
CA LEU A 641 21.24 16.16 1.85
C LEU A 641 21.81 17.30 2.70
N ALA A 642 22.47 16.98 3.82
CA ALA A 642 23.11 17.95 4.70
C ALA A 642 24.24 18.72 4.00
N LYS A 643 25.08 18.03 3.20
CA LYS A 643 26.18 18.65 2.44
C LYS A 643 25.71 19.69 1.43
N ASN A 644 24.47 19.59 0.97
CA ASN A 644 23.91 20.48 -0.04
C ASN A 644 23.28 21.75 0.54
N LEU A 645 23.16 21.87 1.87
CA LEU A 645 22.68 23.09 2.51
C LEU A 645 23.79 24.14 2.59
N SER A 646 23.45 25.40 2.35
CA SER A 646 24.28 26.58 2.68
C SER A 646 24.18 26.96 4.15
N ASP A 647 25.19 27.61 4.72
CA ASP A 647 25.22 27.93 6.17
C ASP A 647 23.97 28.69 6.63
N SER A 648 23.44 29.57 5.79
CA SER A 648 22.18 30.31 6.02
C SER A 648 20.93 29.43 6.08
N GLU A 649 20.95 28.25 5.46
CA GLU A 649 19.84 27.31 5.43
C GLU A 649 19.82 26.40 6.67
N CYS A 650 20.92 26.30 7.43
CA CYS A 650 21.00 25.56 8.70
C CYS A 650 20.48 26.39 9.89
N THR A 651 19.22 26.81 9.82
CA THR A 651 18.63 27.72 10.80
C THR A 651 18.48 27.07 12.18
N GLU A 652 18.01 25.83 12.24
CA GLU A 652 17.74 25.14 13.49
C GLU A 652 19.04 24.69 14.17
N ILE A 653 20.00 24.14 13.44
CA ILE A 653 21.32 23.80 14.02
C ILE A 653 22.00 25.02 14.60
N THR A 654 21.98 26.14 13.88
CA THR A 654 22.62 27.39 14.34
C THR A 654 22.01 27.89 15.66
N LYS A 655 20.70 27.69 15.88
CA LYS A 655 20.05 28.07 17.14
C LYS A 655 20.52 27.24 18.33
N PHE A 656 20.77 25.96 18.12
CA PHE A 656 21.14 25.04 19.22
C PHE A 656 22.65 24.96 19.46
N PHE A 657 23.48 25.22 18.45
CA PHE A 657 24.94 25.04 18.49
C PHE A 657 25.73 26.31 18.11
N GLY A 658 25.04 27.44 17.91
CA GLY A 658 25.68 28.70 17.51
C GLY A 658 26.23 28.66 16.08
N SER A 659 27.19 29.52 15.78
CA SER A 659 27.82 29.67 14.46
C SER A 659 29.34 29.50 14.50
N GLY A 660 29.86 28.82 15.52
CA GLY A 660 31.29 28.59 15.74
C GLY A 660 31.77 27.21 15.29
N ARG A 661 32.86 26.73 15.88
CA ARG A 661 33.42 25.40 15.58
C ARG A 661 32.43 24.25 15.84
N GLU A 662 31.56 24.42 16.83
CA GLU A 662 30.47 23.47 17.14
C GLU A 662 29.54 23.27 15.95
N PHE A 663 29.15 24.35 15.27
CA PHE A 663 28.32 24.32 14.08
C PHE A 663 29.02 23.61 12.92
N GLU A 664 30.28 23.94 12.64
CA GLU A 664 31.06 23.34 11.56
C GLU A 664 31.12 21.80 11.66
N LEU A 665 31.23 21.29 12.90
CA LEU A 665 31.30 19.85 13.15
C LEU A 665 29.94 19.14 13.08
N ILE A 666 28.87 19.79 13.54
CA ILE A 666 27.52 19.21 13.68
C ILE A 666 26.66 19.38 12.42
N ARG A 667 27.03 20.28 11.52
CA ARG A 667 26.40 20.51 10.21
C ARG A 667 26.52 19.32 9.25
N GLN A 668 27.38 18.36 9.55
CA GLN A 668 27.52 17.13 8.80
C GLN A 668 27.06 15.96 9.65
N LYS A 669 26.65 14.86 9.01
CA LYS A 669 26.23 13.65 9.74
C LYS A 669 27.34 13.22 10.70
N GLY A 670 26.97 12.98 11.97
CA GLY A 670 27.90 12.54 13.01
C GLY A 670 28.50 11.17 12.68
N VAL A 671 29.45 10.71 13.50
CA VAL A 671 29.97 9.33 13.42
C VAL A 671 29.65 8.63 14.72
N PHE A 672 29.08 7.42 14.65
CA PHE A 672 28.69 6.67 15.84
C PHE A 672 29.06 5.19 15.68
N PRO A 673 29.62 4.53 16.71
CA PRO A 673 30.07 3.14 16.61
C PRO A 673 28.91 2.16 16.82
N TYR A 674 27.97 2.11 15.87
CA TYR A 674 26.73 1.32 15.98
C TYR A 674 26.98 -0.15 16.32
N SER A 675 27.87 -0.82 15.59
CA SER A 675 28.24 -2.23 15.77
C SER A 675 28.76 -2.54 17.18
N PHE A 676 29.40 -1.57 17.81
CA PHE A 676 29.99 -1.74 19.13
C PHE A 676 28.94 -1.59 20.24
N VAL A 677 27.92 -0.75 20.07
CA VAL A 677 26.94 -0.44 21.13
C VAL A 677 25.84 -1.50 21.18
N ASP A 678 26.13 -2.63 21.83
CA ASP A 678 25.22 -3.78 22.01
C ASP A 678 24.52 -3.83 23.39
N SER A 679 24.93 -2.97 24.32
CA SER A 679 24.51 -3.02 25.72
C SER A 679 24.52 -1.65 26.38
N TYR A 680 23.70 -1.48 27.43
CA TYR A 680 23.62 -0.25 28.21
C TYR A 680 24.93 0.10 28.92
N ASP A 681 25.72 -0.89 29.31
CA ASP A 681 26.99 -0.67 30.00
C ASP A 681 28.00 0.07 29.10
N LYS A 682 27.97 -0.19 27.79
CA LYS A 682 28.82 0.52 26.83
C LYS A 682 28.47 2.00 26.71
N LEU A 683 27.21 2.38 26.93
CA LEU A 683 26.81 3.79 26.98
C LEU A 683 27.37 4.52 28.20
N ASN A 684 27.76 3.80 29.26
CA ASN A 684 28.36 4.39 30.47
C ASN A 684 29.89 4.52 30.37
N LEU A 685 30.51 4.13 29.25
CA LEU A 685 31.96 4.29 29.03
C LEU A 685 32.34 5.76 29.06
N THR A 686 33.35 6.09 29.86
CA THR A 686 33.83 7.47 30.07
C THR A 686 34.93 7.90 29.11
N THR A 687 35.25 7.06 28.12
CA THR A 687 36.25 7.33 27.09
C THR A 687 35.63 7.02 25.73
N ILE A 688 36.04 7.77 24.71
CA ILE A 688 35.68 7.44 23.33
C ILE A 688 36.23 6.03 22.97
N PRO A 689 35.45 5.17 22.31
CA PRO A 689 35.92 3.86 21.86
C PRO A 689 37.13 3.95 20.94
N ASN A 690 37.90 2.87 20.83
CA ASN A 690 39.07 2.86 19.94
C ASN A 690 38.62 2.88 18.48
N LYS A 691 39.52 3.26 17.56
CA LYS A 691 39.22 3.33 16.12
C LYS A 691 38.66 2.00 15.57
N SER A 692 39.16 0.85 16.02
CA SER A 692 38.69 -0.48 15.62
C SER A 692 37.25 -0.76 16.04
N ASP A 693 36.77 -0.11 17.10
CA ASP A 693 35.41 -0.31 17.62
C ASP A 693 34.36 0.40 16.75
N PHE A 694 34.77 1.29 15.85
CA PHE A 694 33.91 1.95 14.87
C PHE A 694 33.70 1.14 13.58
N PHE A 695 34.17 -0.11 13.52
CA PHE A 695 34.00 -0.97 12.35
C PHE A 695 32.51 -1.16 12.03
N ASP A 696 32.12 -0.86 10.79
CA ASP A 696 30.76 -1.06 10.29
C ASP A 696 30.58 -2.52 9.84
N MET A 697 29.88 -3.33 10.64
CA MET A 697 29.61 -4.73 10.30
C MET A 697 28.61 -4.90 9.16
N LEU A 698 27.81 -3.88 8.83
CA LEU A 698 26.83 -3.94 7.74
C LEU A 698 27.50 -3.75 6.37
N HIS A 699 28.47 -2.85 6.30
CA HIS A 699 29.21 -2.55 5.06
C HIS A 699 30.60 -3.19 5.01
N GLU A 700 31.02 -3.86 6.09
CA GLU A 700 32.36 -4.43 6.29
C GLU A 700 33.48 -3.40 6.03
N GLN A 701 33.32 -2.21 6.61
CA GLN A 701 34.20 -1.06 6.38
C GLN A 701 34.75 -0.48 7.68
N ASP A 702 36.05 -0.15 7.67
CA ASP A 702 36.69 0.63 8.71
C ASP A 702 36.34 2.11 8.59
N ILE A 703 36.26 2.80 9.74
CA ILE A 703 36.19 4.26 9.80
C ILE A 703 37.48 4.90 9.24
N THR A 704 37.34 6.02 8.54
CA THR A 704 38.51 6.78 8.08
C THR A 704 39.23 7.51 9.24
N ASP A 705 40.52 7.82 9.07
CA ASP A 705 41.29 8.58 10.08
C ASP A 705 40.75 10.00 10.30
N GLU A 706 40.11 10.58 9.28
CA GLU A 706 39.49 11.90 9.36
C GLU A 706 38.18 11.86 10.16
N GLU A 707 37.31 10.88 9.90
CA GLU A 707 36.07 10.68 10.64
C GLU A 707 36.31 10.35 12.11
N TYR A 708 37.31 9.52 12.42
CA TYR A 708 37.65 9.20 13.80
C TYR A 708 38.20 10.42 14.56
N ARG A 709 39.09 11.22 13.93
CA ARG A 709 39.56 12.49 14.52
C ARG A 709 38.41 13.45 14.77
N ARG A 710 37.45 13.54 13.85
CA ARG A 710 36.24 14.35 14.01
C ARG A 710 35.39 13.87 15.19
N ALA A 711 35.22 12.56 15.36
CA ALA A 711 34.51 12.00 16.51
C ALA A 711 35.19 12.38 17.84
N GLN A 712 36.52 12.33 17.90
CA GLN A 712 37.31 12.78 19.06
C GLN A 712 37.15 14.29 19.31
N GLU A 713 37.15 15.10 18.25
CA GLU A 713 36.96 16.54 18.36
C GLU A 713 35.58 16.87 18.93
N VAL A 714 34.51 16.22 18.43
CA VAL A 714 33.14 16.38 18.96
C VAL A 714 33.07 15.96 20.43
N TRP A 715 33.66 14.81 20.79
CA TRP A 715 33.71 14.34 22.18
C TRP A 715 34.30 15.40 23.12
N ASN A 716 35.44 15.97 22.73
CA ASN A 716 36.16 16.96 23.54
C ASN A 716 35.45 18.31 23.57
N LEU A 717 34.97 18.79 22.41
CA LEU A 717 34.35 20.11 22.28
C LEU A 717 33.06 20.22 23.11
N PHE A 718 32.24 19.16 23.08
CA PHE A 718 31.00 19.09 23.87
C PHE A 718 31.20 18.59 25.30
N ASN A 719 32.45 18.38 25.74
CA ASN A 719 32.80 17.88 27.08
C ASN A 719 32.05 16.60 27.48
N CYS A 720 31.86 15.68 26.53
CA CYS A 720 31.14 14.42 26.77
C CYS A 720 31.83 13.62 27.86
N GLN A 721 31.11 13.29 28.93
CA GLN A 721 31.60 12.46 30.04
C GLN A 721 31.36 10.98 29.80
N THR A 722 30.36 10.64 28.98
CA THR A 722 29.99 9.25 28.67
C THR A 722 29.65 9.06 27.20
N LEU A 723 29.77 7.83 26.69
CA LEU A 723 29.36 7.47 25.33
C LEU A 723 27.85 7.70 25.10
N GLY A 724 27.04 7.60 26.16
CA GLY A 724 25.65 8.00 26.13
C GLY A 724 25.47 9.49 25.83
N GLU A 725 26.21 10.38 26.49
CA GLU A 725 26.13 11.83 26.19
C GLU A 725 26.58 12.14 24.77
N TYR A 726 27.61 11.44 24.28
CA TYR A 726 28.02 11.53 22.88
C TYR A 726 26.90 11.08 21.93
N SER A 727 26.21 9.98 22.25
CA SER A 727 25.03 9.52 21.51
C SER A 727 23.89 10.54 21.53
N ASP A 728 23.65 11.23 22.65
CA ASP A 728 22.61 12.24 22.76
C ASP A 728 22.89 13.45 21.84
N ILE A 729 24.16 13.87 21.73
CA ILE A 729 24.59 14.92 20.81
C ILE A 729 24.45 14.47 19.36
N TYR A 730 24.86 13.23 19.06
CA TYR A 730 24.69 12.62 17.73
C TYR A 730 23.22 12.63 17.30
N LEU A 731 22.32 12.13 18.15
CA LEU A 731 20.89 12.04 17.86
C LEU A 731 20.24 13.42 17.73
N LYS A 732 20.67 14.39 18.56
CA LYS A 732 20.22 15.78 18.45
C LYS A 732 20.66 16.42 17.12
N SER A 733 21.89 16.14 16.67
CA SER A 733 22.39 16.58 15.36
C SER A 733 21.53 16.05 14.23
N ASP A 734 21.27 14.74 14.18
CA ASP A 734 20.52 14.09 13.09
C ASP A 734 19.07 14.62 13.02
N VAL A 735 18.39 14.81 14.16
CA VAL A 735 17.02 15.39 14.19
C VAL A 735 16.99 16.84 13.72
N LEU A 736 17.95 17.67 14.12
CA LEU A 736 18.00 19.08 13.72
C LEU A 736 18.42 19.25 12.26
N LEU A 737 19.34 18.41 11.77
CA LEU A 737 19.68 18.32 10.34
C LEU A 737 18.44 17.96 9.51
N LEU A 738 17.69 16.94 9.94
CA LEU A 738 16.44 16.56 9.27
C LEU A 738 15.44 17.72 9.26
N ALA A 739 15.30 18.45 10.36
CA ALA A 739 14.43 19.61 10.45
C ALA A 739 14.85 20.72 9.46
N ASP A 740 16.14 21.08 9.42
CA ASP A 740 16.66 22.07 8.47
C ASP A 740 16.44 21.62 7.02
N ILE A 741 16.82 20.40 6.66
CA ILE A 741 16.66 19.86 5.30
C ILE A 741 15.19 19.92 4.87
N PHE A 742 14.28 19.43 5.72
CA PHE A 742 12.88 19.32 5.33
C PHE A 742 12.14 20.67 5.41
N GLU A 743 12.47 21.59 6.34
CA GLU A 743 11.92 22.94 6.34
C GLU A 743 12.35 23.73 5.09
N ASN A 744 13.59 23.60 4.64
CA ASN A 744 14.05 24.20 3.39
C ASN A 744 13.27 23.62 2.20
N TYR A 745 13.10 22.29 2.14
CA TYR A 745 12.28 21.65 1.11
C TYR A 745 10.82 22.14 1.12
N ARG A 746 10.21 22.29 2.31
CA ARG A 746 8.86 22.88 2.46
C ARG A 746 8.84 24.32 1.93
N GLY A 747 9.86 25.12 2.23
CA GLY A 747 10.01 26.48 1.73
C GLY A 747 10.08 26.55 0.21
N VAL A 748 10.88 25.68 -0.42
CA VAL A 748 10.95 25.53 -1.88
C VAL A 748 9.57 25.16 -2.44
N CYS A 749 8.89 24.16 -1.85
CA CYS A 749 7.58 23.75 -2.33
C CYS A 749 6.52 24.86 -2.23
N LEU A 750 6.52 25.63 -1.15
CA LEU A 750 5.63 26.76 -0.96
C LEU A 750 5.94 27.91 -1.92
N ARG A 751 7.21 28.17 -2.22
CA ARG A 751 7.61 29.23 -3.14
C ARG A 751 7.32 28.88 -4.60
N GLU A 752 7.72 27.69 -5.03
CA GLU A 752 7.62 27.29 -6.44
C GLU A 752 6.25 26.71 -6.79
N TYR A 753 5.67 25.87 -5.91
CA TYR A 753 4.40 25.17 -6.17
C TYR A 753 3.21 25.69 -5.34
N GLU A 754 3.45 26.59 -4.37
CA GLU A 754 2.44 27.18 -3.49
C GLU A 754 1.59 26.14 -2.73
N ILE A 755 2.22 25.02 -2.37
CA ILE A 755 1.65 23.96 -1.53
C ILE A 755 2.73 23.46 -0.56
N ASP A 756 2.34 23.07 0.65
CA ASP A 756 3.29 22.62 1.67
C ASP A 756 3.50 21.09 1.59
N ALA A 757 4.76 20.65 1.52
CA ALA A 757 5.12 19.22 1.54
C ALA A 757 4.61 18.47 2.79
N ALA A 758 4.50 19.14 3.94
CA ALA A 758 4.03 18.56 5.20
C ALA A 758 2.54 18.20 5.21
N GLN A 759 1.78 18.60 4.19
CA GLN A 759 0.37 18.20 4.01
C GLN A 759 0.25 16.82 3.33
N TYR A 760 1.33 16.31 2.73
CA TYR A 760 1.34 15.09 1.93
C TYR A 760 2.06 13.95 2.65
N LEU A 761 1.89 12.74 2.10
CA LEU A 761 2.57 11.52 2.59
C LEU A 761 3.78 11.12 1.75
N THR A 762 3.87 11.60 0.52
CA THR A 762 4.85 11.15 -0.48
C THR A 762 5.10 12.24 -1.51
N GLY A 763 6.32 12.37 -2.03
CA GLY A 763 6.67 13.26 -3.15
C GLY A 763 5.76 13.10 -4.38
N PRO A 764 5.45 11.87 -4.85
CA PRO A 764 4.54 11.68 -5.98
C PRO A 764 3.11 12.20 -5.78
N SER A 765 2.63 12.26 -4.54
CA SER A 765 1.30 12.82 -4.24
C SER A 765 1.33 14.34 -4.18
N LEU A 766 2.43 14.93 -3.70
CA LEU A 766 2.72 16.35 -3.77
C LEU A 766 2.84 16.82 -5.22
N SER A 767 3.65 16.13 -6.04
CA SER A 767 3.82 16.42 -7.47
C SER A 767 2.51 16.40 -8.24
N TRP A 768 1.64 15.41 -7.96
CA TRP A 768 0.33 15.32 -8.61
C TRP A 768 -0.55 16.56 -8.35
N ASP A 769 -0.62 17.02 -7.10
CA ASP A 769 -1.41 18.20 -6.74
C ASP A 769 -0.72 19.50 -7.21
N ALA A 770 0.61 19.57 -7.19
CA ALA A 770 1.37 20.69 -7.74
C ALA A 770 1.07 20.86 -9.24
N MET A 771 1.08 19.77 -10.00
CA MET A 771 0.77 19.74 -11.42
C MET A 771 -0.67 20.22 -11.67
N LEU A 772 -1.66 19.65 -10.96
CA LEU A 772 -3.06 20.05 -11.13
C LEU A 772 -3.27 21.54 -10.82
N LYS A 773 -2.54 22.07 -9.83
CA LYS A 773 -2.61 23.47 -9.46
C LYS A 773 -1.97 24.39 -10.50
N LYS A 774 -0.74 24.09 -10.92
CA LYS A 774 0.02 24.96 -11.84
C LYS A 774 -0.52 24.95 -13.27
N THR A 775 -1.18 23.87 -13.66
CA THR A 775 -1.79 23.76 -15.00
C THR A 775 -3.26 24.20 -15.04
N ASP A 776 -3.94 24.27 -13.88
CA ASP A 776 -5.40 24.43 -13.72
C ASP A 776 -6.22 23.46 -14.62
N VAL A 777 -5.63 22.30 -14.97
CA VAL A 777 -6.25 21.34 -15.88
C VAL A 777 -7.43 20.64 -15.21
N GLU A 778 -8.51 20.46 -15.96
CA GLU A 778 -9.62 19.57 -15.60
C GLU A 778 -9.60 18.33 -16.50
N LEU A 779 -9.28 17.18 -15.92
CA LEU A 779 -9.19 15.88 -16.61
C LEU A 779 -10.51 15.11 -16.48
N GLU A 780 -11.04 14.60 -17.60
CA GLU A 780 -12.20 13.71 -17.57
C GLU A 780 -11.77 12.26 -17.30
N LEU A 781 -12.20 11.70 -16.17
CA LEU A 781 -12.01 10.29 -15.87
C LEU A 781 -12.99 9.43 -16.70
N LEU A 782 -12.49 8.29 -17.18
CA LEU A 782 -13.26 7.35 -17.97
C LEU A 782 -14.43 6.78 -17.17
N THR A 783 -15.63 6.91 -17.74
CA THR A 783 -16.89 6.42 -17.15
C THR A 783 -17.39 5.12 -17.80
N ASP A 784 -16.70 4.67 -18.85
CA ASP A 784 -16.95 3.41 -19.57
C ASP A 784 -15.85 2.40 -19.23
N ILE A 785 -16.25 1.21 -18.76
CA ILE A 785 -15.35 0.12 -18.43
C ILE A 785 -14.62 -0.43 -19.66
N ASP A 786 -15.27 -0.45 -20.82
CA ASP A 786 -14.66 -0.94 -22.06
C ASP A 786 -13.55 0.00 -22.52
N MET A 787 -13.73 1.32 -22.39
CA MET A 787 -12.66 2.29 -22.65
C MET A 787 -11.51 2.12 -21.67
N LEU A 788 -11.81 1.92 -20.38
CA LEU A 788 -10.78 1.70 -19.36
C LEU A 788 -9.92 0.47 -19.70
N HIS A 789 -10.54 -0.66 -20.04
CA HIS A 789 -9.81 -1.86 -20.45
C HIS A 789 -9.11 -1.68 -21.80
N PHE A 790 -9.69 -0.93 -22.73
CA PHE A 790 -9.05 -0.58 -24.00
C PHE A 790 -7.71 0.14 -23.77
N PHE A 791 -7.68 1.18 -22.94
CA PHE A 791 -6.42 1.85 -22.58
C PHE A 791 -5.50 0.94 -21.77
N LYS A 792 -6.00 0.20 -20.77
CA LYS A 792 -5.17 -0.72 -19.96
C LYS A 792 -4.45 -1.78 -20.81
N ARG A 793 -5.10 -2.33 -21.84
CA ARG A 793 -4.50 -3.31 -22.76
C ARG A 793 -3.44 -2.69 -23.68
N GLY A 794 -3.54 -1.38 -23.95
CA GLY A 794 -2.54 -0.63 -24.71
C GLY A 794 -1.29 -0.27 -23.91
N ILE A 795 -1.36 -0.20 -22.57
CA ILE A 795 -0.24 0.20 -21.72
C ILE A 795 0.90 -0.83 -21.82
N ARG A 796 2.04 -0.38 -22.34
CA ARG A 796 3.28 -1.14 -22.48
C ARG A 796 4.45 -0.24 -22.08
N GLY A 797 5.29 -0.73 -21.17
CA GLY A 797 6.45 0.03 -20.67
C GLY A 797 7.51 0.33 -21.74
N GLY A 798 8.65 0.84 -21.29
CA GLY A 798 9.83 1.02 -22.15
C GLY A 798 10.30 -0.30 -22.76
N VAL A 799 10.89 -0.22 -23.95
CA VAL A 799 11.46 -1.39 -24.62
C VAL A 799 12.82 -1.67 -24.01
N SER A 800 13.02 -2.88 -23.50
CA SER A 800 14.29 -3.32 -22.94
C SER A 800 14.69 -4.64 -23.60
N THR A 801 15.70 -4.60 -24.49
CA THR A 801 16.09 -5.77 -25.28
C THR A 801 17.57 -5.75 -25.66
N CYS A 802 18.16 -6.95 -25.71
CA CYS A 802 19.48 -7.19 -26.28
C CYS A 802 19.32 -7.83 -27.65
N THR A 803 19.78 -7.14 -28.69
CA THR A 803 19.62 -7.51 -30.10
C THR A 803 20.83 -8.28 -30.62
N LYS A 804 22.03 -7.96 -30.12
CA LYS A 804 23.29 -8.59 -30.53
C LYS A 804 24.04 -9.17 -29.34
N ARG A 805 24.41 -10.45 -29.42
CA ARG A 805 25.08 -11.19 -28.34
C ARG A 805 26.47 -10.69 -27.98
N LYS A 806 27.21 -10.18 -28.97
CA LYS A 806 28.59 -9.71 -28.80
C LYS A 806 28.96 -8.68 -29.87
N ALA A 807 29.59 -7.60 -29.45
CA ALA A 807 30.23 -6.60 -30.30
C ALA A 807 31.57 -6.21 -29.64
N ILE A 808 32.56 -5.83 -30.45
CA ILE A 808 33.87 -5.35 -29.98
C ILE A 808 34.23 -4.13 -30.83
N ALA A 809 34.40 -2.99 -30.18
CA ALA A 809 34.84 -1.76 -30.84
C ALA A 809 36.30 -1.87 -31.32
N ASN A 810 36.60 -1.25 -32.46
CA ASN A 810 37.94 -1.12 -33.01
C ASN A 810 38.13 0.31 -33.54
N ASN A 811 38.68 1.23 -32.75
CA ASN A 811 38.92 2.61 -33.19
C ASN A 811 40.20 3.18 -32.58
N LYS A 812 40.71 4.25 -33.19
CA LYS A 812 41.99 4.90 -32.87
C LYS A 812 42.16 5.38 -31.42
N PHE A 813 41.08 5.46 -30.65
CA PHE A 813 41.11 5.89 -29.24
C PHE A 813 41.33 4.72 -28.27
N LEU A 814 41.32 3.48 -28.75
CA LEU A 814 41.51 2.29 -27.93
C LEU A 814 42.98 1.82 -27.93
N PRO A 815 43.51 1.33 -26.81
CA PRO A 815 44.91 0.90 -26.70
C PRO A 815 45.22 -0.34 -27.58
N ASN A 816 44.21 -1.15 -27.89
CA ASN A 816 44.30 -2.35 -28.71
C ASN A 816 43.78 -2.13 -30.15
N TYR A 817 43.81 -0.88 -30.63
CA TYR A 817 43.38 -0.54 -31.99
C TYR A 817 44.17 -1.32 -33.05
N ASP A 818 43.44 -1.95 -33.96
CA ASP A 818 43.98 -2.70 -35.07
C ASP A 818 43.65 -1.98 -36.38
N PRO A 819 44.60 -1.27 -37.01
CA PRO A 819 44.37 -0.53 -38.24
C PRO A 819 44.06 -1.42 -39.45
N SER A 820 44.24 -2.75 -39.33
CA SER A 820 43.85 -3.70 -40.38
C SER A 820 42.35 -4.03 -40.37
N LYS A 821 41.65 -3.72 -39.28
CA LYS A 821 40.21 -3.94 -39.12
C LYS A 821 39.43 -2.65 -39.37
N PRO A 822 38.15 -2.74 -39.79
CA PRO A 822 37.32 -1.57 -39.99
C PRO A 822 37.16 -0.78 -38.68
N SER A 823 37.16 0.55 -38.80
CA SER A 823 36.94 1.44 -37.66
C SER A 823 35.49 1.30 -37.17
N SER A 824 35.32 1.04 -35.88
CA SER A 824 34.03 0.84 -35.23
C SER A 824 34.01 1.38 -33.81
N PHE A 825 32.86 1.92 -33.43
CA PHE A 825 32.58 2.52 -32.15
C PHE A 825 31.41 1.79 -31.49
N ILE A 826 31.51 1.60 -30.17
CA ILE A 826 30.36 1.23 -29.34
C ILE A 826 29.99 2.47 -28.54
N ILE A 827 28.80 3.02 -28.79
CA ILE A 827 28.34 4.28 -28.21
C ILE A 827 27.12 4.02 -27.34
N TYR A 828 27.11 4.65 -26.17
CA TYR A 828 25.96 4.73 -25.28
C TYR A 828 25.31 6.12 -25.45
N LEU A 829 24.08 6.16 -25.96
CA LEU A 829 23.27 7.38 -26.07
C LEU A 829 22.05 7.25 -25.15
N ASP A 830 21.69 8.33 -24.48
CA ASP A 830 20.59 8.39 -23.50
C ASP A 830 19.74 9.63 -23.79
N ALA A 831 18.42 9.46 -23.90
CA ALA A 831 17.53 10.56 -24.21
C ALA A 831 17.34 11.48 -23.00
N CYS A 832 17.72 12.75 -23.13
CA CYS A 832 17.51 13.76 -22.09
C CYS A 832 16.02 13.93 -21.78
N ASN A 833 15.58 13.44 -20.61
CA ASN A 833 14.21 13.62 -20.11
C ASN A 833 13.10 13.12 -21.07
N LEU A 834 13.26 11.93 -21.65
CA LEU A 834 12.34 11.35 -22.66
C LEU A 834 10.84 11.45 -22.29
N TYR A 835 10.48 11.10 -21.05
CA TYR A 835 9.09 11.18 -20.60
C TYR A 835 8.63 12.63 -20.38
N GLY A 836 9.51 13.51 -19.92
CA GLY A 836 9.22 14.94 -19.82
C GLY A 836 8.94 15.55 -21.20
N HIS A 837 9.75 15.23 -22.20
CA HIS A 837 9.48 15.62 -23.59
C HIS A 837 8.10 15.10 -24.06
N SER A 838 7.79 13.84 -23.79
CA SER A 838 6.48 13.26 -24.15
C SER A 838 5.32 13.93 -23.41
N GLN A 839 5.55 14.45 -22.20
CA GLN A 839 4.58 15.17 -21.39
C GLN A 839 4.33 16.60 -21.90
N THR A 840 5.26 17.24 -22.64
CA THR A 840 5.03 18.57 -23.23
C THR A 840 4.17 18.54 -24.50
N GLN A 841 3.96 17.35 -25.07
CA GLN A 841 3.19 17.13 -26.29
C GLN A 841 1.67 17.29 -26.07
N PHE A 842 0.91 17.35 -27.16
CA PHE A 842 -0.54 17.26 -27.11
C PHE A 842 -0.97 15.87 -26.64
N ILE A 843 -1.52 15.81 -25.43
CA ILE A 843 -1.95 14.57 -24.76
C ILE A 843 -3.43 14.65 -24.35
N PRO A 844 -4.13 13.51 -24.24
CA PRO A 844 -5.58 13.51 -24.02
C PRO A 844 -5.99 14.22 -22.72
N GLN A 845 -7.16 14.84 -22.73
CA GLN A 845 -7.70 15.62 -21.62
C GLN A 845 -9.17 15.26 -21.32
N SER A 846 -10.06 15.29 -22.33
CA SER A 846 -11.52 15.17 -22.15
C SER A 846 -12.27 14.65 -23.37
N ASP A 847 -13.60 14.54 -23.25
CA ASP A 847 -14.57 14.29 -24.33
C ASP A 847 -14.34 12.98 -25.08
N PHE A 848 -14.06 11.93 -24.31
CA PHE A 848 -13.84 10.58 -24.81
C PHE A 848 -15.11 10.01 -25.44
N ALA A 849 -15.02 9.62 -26.70
CA ALA A 849 -16.10 8.98 -27.44
C ALA A 849 -15.56 7.84 -28.33
N TRP A 850 -16.31 6.75 -28.44
CA TRP A 850 -16.04 5.72 -29.44
C TRP A 850 -16.30 6.29 -30.83
N LEU A 851 -15.46 5.93 -31.80
CA LEU A 851 -15.70 6.20 -33.21
C LEU A 851 -16.89 5.40 -33.72
N THR A 852 -17.69 6.04 -34.56
CA THR A 852 -18.75 5.38 -35.34
C THR A 852 -18.15 4.52 -36.46
N PRO A 853 -18.89 3.52 -36.98
CA PRO A 853 -18.43 2.73 -38.13
C PRO A 853 -18.07 3.58 -39.36
N GLU A 854 -18.81 4.67 -39.60
CA GLU A 854 -18.53 5.61 -40.70
C GLU A 854 -17.22 6.36 -40.48
N GLU A 855 -16.97 6.86 -39.26
CA GLU A 855 -15.69 7.50 -38.91
C GLU A 855 -14.51 6.54 -39.04
N ILE A 856 -14.70 5.25 -38.71
CA ILE A 856 -13.67 4.22 -38.88
C ILE A 856 -13.37 3.98 -40.36
N GLN A 857 -14.41 3.88 -41.19
CA GLN A 857 -14.25 3.63 -42.63
C GLN A 857 -13.51 4.78 -43.34
N ASN A 858 -13.75 6.01 -42.89
CA ASN A 858 -13.14 7.22 -43.46
C ASN A 858 -11.88 7.67 -42.71
N PHE A 859 -11.35 6.87 -41.79
CA PHE A 859 -10.23 7.28 -40.94
C PHE A 859 -8.92 7.35 -41.74
N ASN A 860 -8.35 8.56 -41.86
CA ASN A 860 -7.03 8.77 -42.44
C ASN A 860 -6.07 9.39 -41.41
N VAL A 861 -5.09 8.60 -40.95
CA VAL A 861 -4.14 9.04 -39.92
C VAL A 861 -3.19 10.15 -40.41
N PHE A 862 -2.96 10.26 -41.72
CA PHE A 862 -2.04 11.23 -42.31
C PHE A 862 -2.61 12.65 -42.38
N GLU A 863 -3.93 12.79 -42.25
CA GLU A 863 -4.61 14.10 -42.24
C GLU A 863 -4.62 14.75 -40.84
N ILE A 864 -4.15 14.03 -39.82
CA ILE A 864 -4.19 14.46 -38.42
C ILE A 864 -2.84 15.07 -38.05
N SER A 865 -2.84 16.38 -37.78
CA SER A 865 -1.68 17.11 -37.23
C SER A 865 -1.38 16.69 -35.79
N ASP A 866 -0.11 16.75 -35.39
CA ASP A 866 0.32 16.47 -34.02
C ASP A 866 -0.24 17.47 -33.00
N GLU A 867 -0.53 18.69 -33.45
CA GLU A 867 -1.13 19.78 -32.68
C GLU A 867 -2.66 19.84 -32.83
N SER A 868 -3.26 18.82 -33.47
CA SER A 868 -4.71 18.75 -33.59
C SER A 868 -5.36 18.76 -32.20
N PRO A 869 -6.42 19.57 -31.99
CA PRO A 869 -7.17 19.55 -30.73
C PRO A 869 -7.89 18.21 -30.51
N ILE A 870 -8.07 17.40 -31.56
CA ILE A 870 -8.68 16.07 -31.49
C ILE A 870 -7.61 15.01 -31.75
N GLY A 871 -7.45 14.09 -30.80
CA GLY A 871 -6.57 12.94 -30.88
C GLY A 871 -7.33 11.62 -30.89
N TYR A 872 -6.61 10.53 -31.22
CA TYR A 872 -7.20 9.20 -31.38
C TYR A 872 -6.30 8.09 -30.81
N VAL A 873 -6.95 7.03 -30.29
CA VAL A 873 -6.31 5.75 -29.98
C VAL A 873 -7.12 4.65 -30.63
N LEU A 874 -6.45 3.72 -31.30
CA LEU A 874 -7.06 2.74 -32.21
C LEU A 874 -6.68 1.32 -31.81
N GLU A 875 -7.58 0.35 -31.99
CA GLU A 875 -7.30 -1.08 -31.98
C GLU A 875 -7.27 -1.59 -33.42
N VAL A 876 -6.09 -1.99 -33.90
CA VAL A 876 -5.84 -2.26 -35.32
C VAL A 876 -5.17 -3.61 -35.56
N ASP A 877 -5.28 -4.10 -36.79
CA ASP A 877 -4.44 -5.16 -37.31
C ASP A 877 -3.36 -4.57 -38.23
N LEU A 878 -2.09 -4.83 -37.93
CA LEU A 878 -0.94 -4.38 -38.73
C LEU A 878 -0.22 -5.59 -39.32
N LEU A 879 -0.12 -5.63 -40.66
CA LEU A 879 0.76 -6.55 -41.34
C LEU A 879 2.18 -6.00 -41.31
N TYR A 880 3.12 -6.91 -41.06
CA TYR A 880 4.55 -6.67 -41.07
C TYR A 880 5.12 -7.37 -42.31
N PRO A 881 5.42 -6.63 -43.39
CA PRO A 881 5.93 -7.24 -44.61
C PRO A 881 7.33 -7.84 -44.40
N GLU A 882 7.58 -9.02 -44.99
CA GLU A 882 8.89 -9.69 -44.92
C GLU A 882 10.03 -8.83 -45.46
N ALA A 883 9.74 -7.96 -46.44
CA ALA A 883 10.72 -7.02 -47.00
C ALA A 883 11.31 -6.05 -45.95
N LEU A 884 10.60 -5.80 -44.85
CA LEU A 884 11.05 -4.92 -43.77
C LEU A 884 11.88 -5.65 -42.71
N HIS A 885 11.87 -6.98 -42.70
CA HIS A 885 12.45 -7.76 -41.60
C HIS A 885 13.93 -7.44 -41.38
N ASN A 886 14.73 -7.42 -42.45
CA ASN A 886 16.15 -7.10 -42.34
C ASN A 886 16.39 -5.64 -41.93
N LEU A 887 15.57 -4.71 -42.43
CA LEU A 887 15.71 -3.28 -42.15
C LEU A 887 15.37 -2.94 -40.69
N GLN A 888 14.39 -3.65 -40.12
CA GLN A 888 13.80 -3.33 -38.81
C GLN A 888 14.07 -4.40 -37.75
N ASN A 889 14.99 -5.34 -38.00
CA ASN A 889 15.34 -6.41 -37.06
C ASN A 889 15.95 -5.88 -35.75
N ASP A 890 16.62 -4.73 -35.82
CA ASP A 890 17.26 -4.09 -34.66
C ASP A 890 16.22 -3.61 -33.64
N MET A 891 15.16 -2.93 -34.09
CA MET A 891 14.16 -2.37 -33.19
C MET A 891 12.76 -2.49 -33.79
N PRO A 892 12.14 -3.69 -33.85
CA PRO A 892 10.83 -3.87 -34.47
C PRO A 892 9.73 -3.01 -33.83
N TYR A 893 8.85 -2.43 -34.67
CA TYR A 893 7.71 -1.64 -34.20
C TYR A 893 6.67 -2.50 -33.44
N CYS A 894 5.87 -1.83 -32.61
CA CYS A 894 4.74 -2.42 -31.89
C CYS A 894 5.09 -3.67 -31.06
N PRO A 895 5.95 -3.54 -30.02
CA PRO A 895 6.33 -4.68 -29.17
C PRO A 895 5.12 -5.28 -28.43
N GLU A 896 5.11 -6.59 -28.23
CA GLU A 896 3.97 -7.30 -27.64
C GLU A 896 4.33 -8.04 -26.35
N SER A 897 3.35 -8.15 -25.44
CA SER A 897 3.50 -8.96 -24.24
C SER A 897 3.20 -10.43 -24.56
N ILE A 898 4.24 -11.17 -24.95
CA ILE A 898 4.15 -12.57 -25.38
C ILE A 898 5.08 -13.47 -24.57
N THR A 899 4.75 -14.75 -24.47
CA THR A 899 5.64 -15.75 -23.90
C THR A 899 6.76 -16.02 -24.91
N PRO A 900 8.05 -15.91 -24.53
CA PRO A 900 9.13 -16.16 -25.48
C PRO A 900 9.04 -17.58 -26.06
N PRO A 901 9.24 -17.77 -27.38
CA PRO A 901 9.20 -19.08 -28.00
C PRO A 901 10.30 -19.99 -27.40
N ASN A 902 9.98 -21.26 -27.18
CA ASN A 902 10.86 -22.26 -26.55
C ASN A 902 11.31 -21.92 -25.11
N SER A 903 10.67 -20.93 -24.46
CA SER A 903 10.87 -20.64 -23.05
C SER A 903 10.26 -21.73 -22.19
N ARG A 904 11.03 -22.24 -21.21
CA ARG A 904 10.48 -23.07 -20.12
C ARG A 904 9.52 -22.29 -19.20
N SER A 905 9.62 -20.96 -19.23
CA SER A 905 8.75 -20.03 -18.49
C SER A 905 7.47 -19.72 -19.28
N LYS A 906 6.32 -19.79 -18.61
CA LYS A 906 4.99 -19.42 -19.15
C LYS A 906 4.70 -17.91 -19.07
N TYR A 907 5.64 -17.09 -18.58
CA TYR A 907 5.42 -15.64 -18.39
C TYR A 907 5.53 -14.86 -19.69
N LYS A 908 4.64 -13.87 -19.83
CA LYS A 908 4.69 -12.91 -20.92
C LYS A 908 5.76 -11.86 -20.63
N LYS A 909 6.63 -11.60 -21.60
CA LYS A 909 7.60 -10.50 -21.61
C LYS A 909 7.23 -9.52 -22.72
N LEU A 910 7.62 -8.26 -22.58
CA LEU A 910 7.47 -7.30 -23.67
C LEU A 910 8.58 -7.58 -24.70
N ILE A 911 8.22 -8.08 -25.87
CA ILE A 911 9.17 -8.54 -26.89
C ILE A 911 8.91 -7.76 -28.19
N PRO A 912 9.90 -6.96 -28.64
CA PRO A 912 9.93 -6.46 -30.02
C PRO A 912 10.04 -7.66 -30.96
N ASN A 913 9.11 -7.76 -31.91
CA ASN A 913 9.06 -8.90 -32.82
C ASN A 913 8.46 -8.48 -34.17
N LEU A 914 8.87 -9.18 -35.22
CA LEU A 914 8.48 -8.93 -36.62
C LEU A 914 7.17 -9.62 -37.02
N ASN A 915 6.40 -10.20 -36.07
CA ASN A 915 5.13 -10.84 -36.41
C ASN A 915 4.08 -9.78 -36.78
N HIS A 916 3.05 -10.19 -37.52
CA HIS A 916 1.83 -9.40 -37.67
C HIS A 916 1.21 -9.08 -36.31
N LYS A 917 0.61 -7.90 -36.20
CA LYS A 917 -0.06 -7.44 -34.98
C LYS A 917 -1.55 -7.59 -35.16
N GLU A 918 -2.20 -8.26 -34.22
CA GLU A 918 -3.65 -8.43 -34.21
C GLU A 918 -4.25 -7.70 -33.02
N LYS A 919 -5.30 -6.91 -33.26
CA LYS A 919 -6.01 -6.11 -32.23
C LYS A 919 -5.04 -5.30 -31.35
N TYR A 920 -4.02 -4.72 -31.96
CA TYR A 920 -3.02 -3.93 -31.26
C TYR A 920 -3.58 -2.54 -30.94
N VAL A 921 -3.59 -2.17 -29.67
CA VAL A 921 -3.99 -0.82 -29.23
C VAL A 921 -2.79 0.12 -29.27
N LEU A 922 -2.87 1.22 -30.02
CA LEU A 922 -1.81 2.23 -30.17
C LEU A 922 -2.34 3.66 -30.35
N HIS A 923 -1.51 4.63 -29.98
CA HIS A 923 -1.75 6.05 -30.26
C HIS A 923 -1.66 6.34 -31.77
N TYR A 924 -2.46 7.28 -32.28
CA TYR A 924 -2.51 7.57 -33.72
C TYR A 924 -1.16 8.02 -34.30
N ARG A 925 -0.33 8.74 -33.52
CA ARG A 925 1.04 9.13 -33.95
C ARG A 925 1.95 7.91 -34.15
N MET A 926 1.85 6.90 -33.29
CA MET A 926 2.56 5.63 -33.46
C MET A 926 2.05 4.89 -34.70
N LEU A 927 0.73 4.88 -34.94
CA LEU A 927 0.18 4.29 -36.17
C LEU A 927 0.74 4.99 -37.40
N ARG A 928 0.73 6.33 -37.44
CA ARG A 928 1.28 7.11 -38.56
C ARG A 928 2.72 6.75 -38.85
N GLN A 929 3.57 6.71 -37.81
CA GLN A 929 4.97 6.32 -37.95
C GLN A 929 5.12 4.89 -38.49
N CYS A 930 4.35 3.93 -37.96
CA CYS A 930 4.36 2.55 -38.47
C CYS A 930 4.03 2.48 -39.98
N LEU A 931 3.02 3.22 -40.44
CA LEU A 931 2.63 3.25 -41.85
C LEU A 931 3.66 3.97 -42.73
N GLN A 932 4.29 5.04 -42.24
CA GLN A 932 5.39 5.73 -42.93
C GLN A 932 6.58 4.80 -43.18
N HIS A 933 6.85 3.89 -42.24
CA HIS A 933 7.90 2.88 -42.36
C HIS A 933 7.44 1.55 -42.97
N GLY A 934 6.30 1.53 -43.66
CA GLY A 934 5.89 0.44 -44.55
C GLY A 934 5.09 -0.69 -43.90
N LEU A 935 4.71 -0.59 -42.62
CA LEU A 935 3.70 -1.52 -42.08
C LEU A 935 2.36 -1.24 -42.75
N ILE A 936 1.55 -2.28 -42.94
CA ILE A 936 0.28 -2.17 -43.67
C ILE A 936 -0.89 -2.31 -42.71
N LEU A 937 -1.74 -1.28 -42.65
CA LEU A 937 -2.99 -1.33 -41.91
C LEU A 937 -3.99 -2.25 -42.60
N LYS A 938 -4.36 -3.35 -41.95
CA LYS A 938 -5.32 -4.32 -42.49
C LYS A 938 -6.75 -4.02 -42.05
N ASN A 939 -6.93 -3.66 -40.77
CA ASN A 939 -8.25 -3.38 -40.22
C ASN A 939 -8.17 -2.44 -39.01
N ILE A 940 -9.18 -1.61 -38.84
CA ILE A 940 -9.44 -0.85 -37.60
C ILE A 940 -10.68 -1.49 -36.96
N HIS A 941 -10.52 -2.11 -35.80
CA HIS A 941 -11.64 -2.75 -35.09
C HIS A 941 -12.50 -1.73 -34.35
N ARG A 942 -11.85 -0.72 -33.75
CA ARG A 942 -12.49 0.39 -33.04
C ARG A 942 -11.47 1.47 -32.70
N GLY A 943 -11.97 2.67 -32.41
CA GLY A 943 -11.15 3.79 -31.95
C GLY A 943 -11.86 4.65 -30.91
N VAL A 944 -11.08 5.32 -30.08
CA VAL A 944 -11.56 6.37 -29.17
C VAL A 944 -11.01 7.70 -29.66
N LYS A 945 -11.89 8.67 -29.89
CA LYS A 945 -11.53 10.08 -30.10
C LYS A 945 -11.64 10.85 -28.80
N PHE A 946 -10.81 11.88 -28.64
CA PHE A 946 -10.76 12.73 -27.44
C PHE A 946 -10.20 14.10 -27.76
N MET A 947 -10.51 15.06 -26.88
CA MET A 947 -9.84 16.35 -26.84
C MET A 947 -8.45 16.20 -26.23
N GLN A 948 -7.45 16.83 -26.84
CA GLN A 948 -6.06 16.88 -26.39
C GLN A 948 -5.50 18.29 -26.48
N SER A 949 -4.52 18.58 -25.62
CA SER A 949 -3.81 19.86 -25.59
C SER A 949 -2.45 19.65 -24.90
N PRO A 950 -1.49 20.59 -25.00
CA PRO A 950 -0.19 20.49 -24.31
C PRO A 950 -0.30 20.96 -22.85
N TRP A 951 -1.34 20.52 -22.13
CA TRP A 951 -1.71 21.04 -20.81
C TRP A 951 -0.66 20.78 -19.72
N LEU A 952 0.24 19.81 -19.89
CA LEU A 952 1.36 19.56 -18.96
C LEU A 952 2.59 20.43 -19.23
N LYS A 953 2.69 21.05 -20.41
CA LYS A 953 3.93 21.72 -20.86
C LYS A 953 4.40 22.77 -19.87
N SER A 954 3.52 23.65 -19.39
CA SER A 954 3.88 24.70 -18.43
C SER A 954 4.48 24.18 -17.12
N TYR A 955 4.03 23.02 -16.64
CA TYR A 955 4.57 22.39 -15.43
C TYR A 955 5.95 21.76 -15.68
N ILE A 956 6.12 21.10 -16.83
CA ILE A 956 7.41 20.50 -17.20
C ILE A 956 8.46 21.57 -17.45
N ASP A 957 8.11 22.64 -18.17
CA ASP A 957 9.00 23.78 -18.44
C ASP A 957 9.45 24.43 -17.13
N LEU A 958 8.52 24.71 -16.20
CA LEU A 958 8.83 25.22 -14.87
C LEU A 958 9.85 24.33 -14.14
N ASN A 959 9.63 23.01 -14.14
CA ASN A 959 10.54 22.09 -13.46
C ASN A 959 11.89 21.96 -14.18
N THR A 960 11.93 22.08 -15.51
CA THR A 960 13.19 22.12 -16.26
C THR A 960 13.99 23.38 -15.89
N GLU A 961 13.35 24.55 -15.80
CA GLU A 961 14.00 25.78 -15.35
C GLU A 961 14.51 25.67 -13.91
N LEU A 962 13.72 25.09 -13.01
CA LEU A 962 14.14 24.85 -11.62
C LEU A 962 15.35 23.92 -11.56
N ARG A 963 15.35 22.86 -12.38
CA ARG A 963 16.43 21.88 -12.44
C ARG A 963 17.72 22.49 -13.00
N ASN A 964 17.61 23.41 -13.96
CA ASN A 964 18.77 24.11 -14.54
C ASN A 964 19.37 25.12 -13.55
N ARG A 965 18.53 25.77 -12.73
CA ARG A 965 18.97 26.69 -11.66
C ARG A 965 19.59 25.95 -10.47
N GLU A 966 19.19 24.71 -10.24
CA GLU A 966 19.69 23.90 -9.13
C GLU A 966 21.14 23.48 -9.37
N THR A 967 21.98 23.66 -8.36
CA THR A 967 23.42 23.33 -8.42
C THR A 967 23.71 21.98 -7.79
N SER A 968 22.90 21.57 -6.81
CA SER A 968 23.04 20.29 -6.13
C SER A 968 22.48 19.12 -6.95
N GLU A 969 23.18 17.99 -6.95
CA GLU A 969 22.71 16.77 -7.62
C GLU A 969 21.41 16.26 -7.01
N SER A 970 21.29 16.24 -5.68
CA SER A 970 20.07 15.77 -4.99
C SER A 970 18.86 16.66 -5.26
N GLY A 971 19.05 17.98 -5.39
CA GLY A 971 17.96 18.90 -5.75
C GLY A 971 17.48 18.64 -7.17
N ARG A 972 18.41 18.45 -8.12
CA ARG A 972 18.08 18.10 -9.52
C ARG A 972 17.32 16.78 -9.61
N ASP A 973 17.70 15.78 -8.82
CA ASP A 973 17.02 14.48 -8.78
C ASP A 973 15.64 14.55 -8.14
N THR A 974 15.47 15.42 -7.14
CA THR A 974 14.16 15.68 -6.53
C THR A 974 13.22 16.30 -7.56
N ILE A 975 13.67 17.31 -8.32
CA ILE A 975 12.87 17.93 -9.38
C ILE A 975 12.59 16.96 -10.53
N LYS A 976 13.57 16.14 -10.93
CA LYS A 976 13.38 15.04 -11.90
C LYS A 976 12.28 14.07 -11.43
N THR A 977 12.27 13.75 -10.14
CA THR A 977 11.24 12.90 -9.53
C THR A 977 9.86 13.55 -9.58
N MET A 978 9.77 14.88 -9.45
CA MET A 978 8.50 15.60 -9.58
C MET A 978 7.88 15.43 -10.98
N ASN A 979 8.68 15.45 -12.06
CA ASN A 979 8.22 15.19 -13.43
C ASN A 979 7.82 13.72 -13.64
N ASN A 980 8.73 12.81 -13.28
CA ASN A 980 8.52 11.37 -13.48
C ASN A 980 7.35 10.80 -12.66
N SER A 981 7.05 11.41 -11.51
CA SER A 981 5.94 10.98 -10.67
C SER A 981 4.57 11.13 -11.34
N ILE A 982 4.40 12.09 -12.26
CA ILE A 982 3.12 12.35 -12.93
C ILE A 982 2.67 11.11 -13.70
N TYR A 983 3.52 10.60 -14.61
CA TYR A 983 3.17 9.44 -15.43
C TYR A 983 2.83 8.23 -14.55
N GLY A 984 3.63 8.00 -13.49
CA GLY A 984 3.41 6.89 -12.56
C GLY A 984 2.08 6.98 -11.81
N LYS A 985 1.64 8.19 -11.44
CA LYS A 985 0.36 8.43 -10.75
C LYS A 985 -0.84 8.21 -11.67
N THR A 986 -0.70 8.45 -12.98
CA THR A 986 -1.78 8.19 -13.95
C THR A 986 -2.04 6.70 -14.19
N MET A 987 -1.00 5.87 -14.08
CA MET A 987 -1.08 4.41 -14.29
C MET A 987 -1.04 3.60 -12.99
N GLU A 988 -1.29 4.25 -11.85
CA GLU A 988 -1.26 3.60 -10.55
C GLU A 988 -2.24 2.42 -10.52
N ASN A 989 -1.71 1.21 -10.32
CA ASN A 989 -2.52 0.00 -10.34
C ASN A 989 -3.32 -0.15 -9.03
N VAL A 990 -4.54 0.39 -9.06
CA VAL A 990 -5.48 0.31 -7.92
C VAL A 990 -5.88 -1.12 -7.57
N ASP A 991 -5.72 -2.10 -8.47
CA ASP A 991 -6.00 -3.51 -8.22
C ASP A 991 -4.97 -4.14 -7.25
N LYS A 992 -3.72 -3.63 -7.24
CA LYS A 992 -2.61 -4.16 -6.41
C LYS A 992 -2.49 -3.58 -5.01
N ARG A 993 -3.18 -2.48 -4.68
CA ARG A 993 -3.19 -1.92 -3.30
C ARG A 993 -3.57 -2.99 -2.26
N VAL A 994 -3.05 -2.92 -1.04
CA VAL A 994 -3.34 -3.93 -0.01
C VAL A 994 -4.22 -3.31 1.09
N ASN A 995 -5.19 -4.08 1.59
CA ASN A 995 -6.02 -3.67 2.72
C ASN A 995 -5.47 -4.33 3.99
N VAL A 996 -4.70 -3.58 4.79
CA VAL A 996 -4.16 -4.03 6.08
C VAL A 996 -4.77 -3.20 7.20
N ALA A 997 -5.23 -3.87 8.26
CA ALA A 997 -5.67 -3.23 9.50
C ALA A 997 -4.71 -3.58 10.64
N LEU A 998 -4.17 -2.58 11.34
CA LEU A 998 -3.48 -2.80 12.62
C LEU A 998 -4.51 -2.80 13.74
N VAL A 999 -4.55 -3.89 14.51
CA VAL A 999 -5.58 -4.10 15.53
C VAL A 999 -4.92 -4.38 16.88
N SER A 1000 -5.29 -3.58 17.88
CA SER A 1000 -4.75 -3.61 19.24
C SER A 1000 -5.62 -4.39 20.25
N HIS A 1001 -6.78 -4.90 19.83
CA HIS A 1001 -7.78 -5.46 20.73
C HIS A 1001 -8.54 -6.64 20.11
N TRP A 1002 -8.92 -7.61 20.93
CA TRP A 1002 -9.61 -8.82 20.48
C TRP A 1002 -11.10 -8.57 20.17
N GLU A 1003 -11.81 -7.99 21.14
CA GLU A 1003 -13.27 -7.80 21.11
C GLU A 1003 -13.66 -6.52 20.35
N ARG A 1004 -14.95 -6.27 20.16
CA ARG A 1004 -15.43 -5.04 19.52
C ARG A 1004 -15.40 -3.85 20.48
N ILE A 1005 -14.89 -2.69 20.05
CA ILE A 1005 -14.99 -1.43 20.81
C ILE A 1005 -15.85 -0.43 20.03
N GLY A 1006 -17.06 -0.16 20.54
CA GLY A 1006 -18.03 0.73 19.89
C GLY A 1006 -18.45 0.22 18.51
N LYS A 1007 -18.30 1.04 17.46
CA LYS A 1007 -18.60 0.60 16.08
C LYS A 1007 -17.48 -0.24 15.45
N LYS A 1008 -16.32 -0.40 16.09
CA LYS A 1008 -15.10 -0.92 15.46
C LYS A 1008 -14.87 -2.40 15.75
N PRO A 1009 -14.67 -3.24 14.71
CA PRO A 1009 -14.36 -4.65 14.89
C PRO A 1009 -12.95 -4.82 15.46
N GLY A 1010 -12.81 -5.64 16.51
CA GLY A 1010 -11.51 -6.13 16.97
C GLY A 1010 -10.99 -7.26 16.07
N ALA A 1011 -9.90 -7.91 16.50
CA ALA A 1011 -9.25 -8.97 15.73
C ALA A 1011 -10.23 -10.12 15.42
N GLU A 1012 -11.11 -10.46 16.37
CA GLU A 1012 -12.17 -11.46 16.18
C GLU A 1012 -13.10 -11.11 15.01
N GLY A 1013 -13.56 -9.86 14.95
CA GLY A 1013 -14.48 -9.40 13.90
C GLY A 1013 -13.83 -9.38 12.53
N HIS A 1014 -12.53 -9.09 12.44
CA HIS A 1014 -11.78 -9.14 11.18
C HIS A 1014 -11.50 -10.57 10.71
N ILE A 1015 -11.03 -11.45 11.60
CA ILE A 1015 -10.75 -12.86 11.29
C ILE A 1015 -12.04 -13.60 10.88
N SER A 1016 -13.18 -13.22 11.46
CA SER A 1016 -14.47 -13.85 11.15
C SER A 1016 -15.03 -13.50 9.77
N LYS A 1017 -14.55 -12.41 9.13
CA LYS A 1017 -15.01 -12.01 7.80
C LYS A 1017 -14.58 -13.00 6.71
N PRO A 1018 -15.39 -13.16 5.64
CA PRO A 1018 -15.08 -14.08 4.55
C PRO A 1018 -13.90 -13.61 3.70
N ASN A 1019 -13.65 -12.31 3.62
CA ASN A 1019 -12.51 -11.75 2.89
C ASN A 1019 -11.23 -11.65 3.74
N PHE A 1020 -11.15 -12.30 4.91
CA PHE A 1020 -9.89 -12.43 5.65
C PHE A 1020 -8.88 -13.25 4.84
N LYS A 1021 -7.67 -12.68 4.61
CA LYS A 1021 -6.63 -13.31 3.81
C LYS A 1021 -5.53 -13.92 4.68
N ASN A 1022 -4.90 -13.12 5.51
CA ASN A 1022 -3.80 -13.53 6.39
C ASN A 1022 -3.63 -12.54 7.56
N LEU A 1023 -2.80 -12.86 8.55
CA LEU A 1023 -2.37 -11.93 9.57
C LEU A 1023 -0.87 -12.08 9.89
N SER A 1024 -0.33 -11.10 10.61
CA SER A 1024 1.02 -11.13 11.18
C SER A 1024 0.95 -10.59 12.62
N VAL A 1025 1.61 -11.28 13.56
CA VAL A 1025 1.67 -10.89 14.97
C VAL A 1025 2.88 -10.01 15.21
N PHE A 1026 2.67 -8.82 15.79
CA PHE A 1026 3.75 -7.92 16.20
C PHE A 1026 4.04 -8.00 17.70
N SER A 1027 2.99 -8.16 18.52
CA SER A 1027 3.08 -8.33 19.97
C SER A 1027 1.85 -9.04 20.50
N GLU A 1028 1.83 -9.35 21.80
CA GLU A 1028 0.69 -9.98 22.47
C GLU A 1028 -0.63 -9.20 22.29
N ASN A 1029 -0.53 -7.87 22.09
CA ASN A 1029 -1.69 -7.00 21.91
C ASN A 1029 -1.82 -6.41 20.51
N LEU A 1030 -0.91 -6.67 19.57
CA LEU A 1030 -0.93 -6.02 18.24
C LEU A 1030 -0.76 -7.03 17.11
N VAL A 1031 -1.73 -7.01 16.18
CA VAL A 1031 -1.69 -7.80 14.95
C VAL A 1031 -1.97 -6.93 13.72
N ALA A 1032 -1.32 -7.23 12.60
CA ALA A 1032 -1.75 -6.75 11.29
C ALA A 1032 -2.62 -7.81 10.63
N ILE A 1033 -3.81 -7.41 10.19
CA ILE A 1033 -4.75 -8.29 9.48
C ILE A 1033 -4.87 -7.82 8.03
N GLU A 1034 -4.52 -8.71 7.10
CA GLU A 1034 -4.65 -8.49 5.67
C GLU A 1034 -6.01 -9.02 5.18
N MET A 1035 -6.73 -8.16 4.46
CA MET A 1035 -8.04 -8.46 3.89
C MET A 1035 -7.97 -8.48 2.36
N SER A 1036 -8.64 -9.46 1.75
CA SER A 1036 -8.94 -9.50 0.32
C SER A 1036 -9.84 -8.33 -0.07
N LYS A 1037 -9.59 -7.75 -1.25
CA LYS A 1037 -10.43 -6.69 -1.82
C LYS A 1037 -11.77 -7.23 -2.25
N VAL A 1038 -12.82 -6.53 -1.80
CA VAL A 1038 -14.20 -6.79 -2.20
C VAL A 1038 -14.71 -5.77 -3.22
N SER A 1039 -14.02 -4.63 -3.34
CA SER A 1039 -14.32 -3.61 -4.34
C SER A 1039 -13.08 -2.81 -4.76
N VAL A 1040 -13.15 -2.22 -5.96
CA VAL A 1040 -12.12 -1.33 -6.53
C VAL A 1040 -12.79 -0.11 -7.16
N LYS A 1041 -12.31 1.09 -6.85
CA LYS A 1041 -12.70 2.33 -7.55
C LYS A 1041 -11.61 2.73 -8.54
N TYR A 1042 -11.93 2.79 -9.83
CA TYR A 1042 -11.01 3.31 -10.84
C TYR A 1042 -11.19 4.82 -10.94
N ASN A 1043 -10.21 5.57 -10.44
CA ASN A 1043 -10.24 7.03 -10.40
C ASN A 1043 -8.94 7.66 -10.92
N LYS A 1044 -8.31 7.01 -11.89
CA LYS A 1044 -7.02 7.39 -12.46
C LYS A 1044 -7.15 7.67 -13.95
N PRO A 1045 -6.53 8.74 -14.48
CA PRO A 1045 -6.57 9.06 -15.90
C PRO A 1045 -5.57 8.19 -16.68
N VAL A 1046 -5.83 6.88 -16.76
CA VAL A 1046 -4.89 5.88 -17.34
C VAL A 1046 -4.53 6.15 -18.80
N TYR A 1047 -5.38 6.87 -19.54
CA TYR A 1047 -5.15 7.28 -20.91
C TYR A 1047 -3.95 8.23 -21.06
N VAL A 1048 -3.64 9.03 -20.04
CA VAL A 1048 -2.49 9.94 -20.04
C VAL A 1048 -1.19 9.13 -20.04
N GLY A 1049 -1.05 8.21 -19.10
CA GLY A 1049 0.14 7.36 -19.00
C GLY A 1049 0.31 6.44 -20.20
N PHE A 1050 -0.79 5.90 -20.75
CA PHE A 1050 -0.77 5.22 -22.04
C PHE A 1050 -0.17 6.09 -23.14
N SER A 1051 -0.64 7.33 -23.30
CA SER A 1051 -0.21 8.23 -24.37
C SER A 1051 1.26 8.62 -24.20
N ILE A 1052 1.69 8.97 -22.98
CA ILE A 1052 3.10 9.28 -22.68
C ILE A 1052 4.02 8.11 -23.04
N LEU A 1053 3.63 6.87 -22.70
CA LEU A 1053 4.42 5.68 -23.02
C LEU A 1053 4.50 5.40 -24.52
N ASP A 1054 3.44 5.64 -25.29
CA ASP A 1054 3.47 5.45 -26.75
C ASP A 1054 4.24 6.57 -27.46
N LEU A 1055 4.04 7.83 -27.06
CA LEU A 1055 4.76 8.98 -27.61
C LEU A 1055 6.27 8.91 -27.33
N SER A 1056 6.68 8.47 -26.14
CA SER A 1056 8.11 8.27 -25.84
C SER A 1056 8.75 7.23 -26.78
N LYS A 1057 8.04 6.17 -27.14
CA LYS A 1057 8.55 5.20 -28.13
C LYS A 1057 8.68 5.83 -29.52
N THR A 1058 7.75 6.71 -29.93
CA THR A 1058 7.86 7.37 -31.25
C THR A 1058 9.12 8.22 -31.37
N VAL A 1059 9.55 8.86 -30.29
CA VAL A 1059 10.82 9.62 -30.23
C VAL A 1059 12.02 8.70 -30.43
N MET A 1060 12.07 7.56 -29.72
CA MET A 1060 13.17 6.60 -29.87
C MET A 1060 13.22 5.99 -31.28
N TYR A 1061 12.06 5.71 -31.87
CA TYR A 1061 11.98 5.23 -33.25
C TYR A 1061 12.39 6.31 -34.27
N GLU A 1062 12.01 7.57 -34.07
CA GLU A 1062 12.42 8.68 -34.96
C GLU A 1062 13.94 8.83 -34.93
N PHE A 1063 14.53 8.90 -33.74
CA PHE A 1063 15.98 9.05 -33.62
C PHE A 1063 16.75 7.89 -34.28
N PHE A 1064 16.27 6.66 -34.13
CA PHE A 1064 16.95 5.50 -34.71
C PHE A 1064 16.68 5.33 -36.22
N TYR A 1065 15.41 5.35 -36.66
CA TYR A 1065 15.03 5.03 -38.03
C TYR A 1065 14.95 6.23 -38.98
N ASP A 1066 14.67 7.43 -38.47
CA ASP A 1066 14.58 8.65 -39.30
C ASP A 1066 15.90 9.42 -39.33
N PHE A 1067 16.74 9.30 -38.30
CA PHE A 1067 18.04 9.98 -38.22
C PHE A 1067 19.24 9.04 -38.38
N LEU A 1068 19.47 8.11 -37.46
CA LEU A 1068 20.69 7.29 -37.45
C LEU A 1068 20.77 6.31 -38.64
N LYS A 1069 19.68 5.61 -38.95
CA LYS A 1069 19.64 4.64 -40.07
C LYS A 1069 19.86 5.31 -41.43
N PRO A 1070 19.27 6.47 -41.77
CA PRO A 1070 19.60 7.17 -43.01
C PRO A 1070 21.04 7.68 -43.04
N LEU A 1071 21.57 8.15 -41.90
CA LEU A 1071 22.94 8.68 -41.80
C LEU A 1071 24.02 7.60 -42.01
N TYR A 1072 23.87 6.44 -41.37
CA TYR A 1072 24.88 5.38 -41.38
C TYR A 1072 24.51 4.15 -42.23
N GLN A 1073 23.26 4.02 -42.66
CA GLN A 1073 22.74 2.86 -43.42
C GLN A 1073 23.02 1.55 -42.67
N ASP A 1074 23.60 0.56 -43.34
CA ASP A 1074 23.96 -0.74 -42.76
C ASP A 1074 25.15 -0.67 -41.79
N LYS A 1075 25.76 0.51 -41.60
CA LYS A 1075 26.91 0.72 -40.70
C LYS A 1075 26.50 1.05 -39.27
N VAL A 1076 25.20 1.09 -38.96
CA VAL A 1076 24.70 1.21 -37.59
C VAL A 1076 23.83 0.02 -37.23
N SER A 1077 24.09 -0.56 -36.07
CA SER A 1077 23.25 -1.61 -35.48
C SER A 1077 22.99 -1.34 -34.01
N LEU A 1078 21.77 -1.64 -33.57
CA LEU A 1078 21.44 -1.64 -32.14
C LEU A 1078 22.08 -2.88 -31.50
N LEU A 1079 22.70 -2.71 -30.34
CA LEU A 1079 23.22 -3.80 -29.50
C LEU A 1079 22.29 -4.09 -28.33
N TYR A 1080 21.82 -3.02 -27.70
CA TYR A 1080 20.98 -3.06 -26.52
C TYR A 1080 20.19 -1.75 -26.42
N THR A 1081 18.97 -1.84 -25.90
CA THR A 1081 18.19 -0.66 -25.49
C THR A 1081 17.53 -0.96 -24.16
N ASP A 1082 17.44 0.05 -23.30
CA ASP A 1082 16.60 0.03 -22.10
C ASP A 1082 15.86 1.35 -21.98
N THR A 1083 14.60 1.34 -22.40
CA THR A 1083 13.65 2.46 -22.35
C THR A 1083 14.05 3.69 -23.15
N ASP A 1084 14.98 4.48 -22.65
CA ASP A 1084 15.45 5.78 -23.14
C ASP A 1084 16.92 5.75 -23.59
N SER A 1085 17.58 4.59 -23.49
CA SER A 1085 18.97 4.40 -23.89
C SER A 1085 19.12 3.54 -25.15
N LEU A 1086 20.11 3.87 -25.98
CA LEU A 1086 20.55 3.10 -27.13
C LEU A 1086 22.06 2.81 -27.01
N ILE A 1087 22.41 1.52 -26.99
CA ILE A 1087 23.79 1.07 -27.14
C ILE A 1087 23.97 0.63 -28.59
N LEU A 1088 24.81 1.34 -29.33
CA LEU A 1088 24.93 1.23 -30.77
C LEU A 1088 26.34 0.76 -31.15
N GLU A 1089 26.43 -0.07 -32.19
CA GLU A 1089 27.69 -0.32 -32.91
C GLU A 1089 27.66 0.47 -34.23
N ILE A 1090 28.62 1.36 -34.41
CA ILE A 1090 28.69 2.28 -35.55
C ILE A 1090 30.05 2.14 -36.24
N PHE A 1091 30.03 1.83 -37.54
CA PHE A 1091 31.22 1.80 -38.38
C PHE A 1091 31.47 3.16 -39.04
N THR A 1092 32.38 3.94 -38.45
CA THR A 1092 32.79 5.27 -38.92
C THR A 1092 34.25 5.52 -38.59
N ASN A 1093 34.87 6.50 -39.26
CA ASN A 1093 36.24 6.91 -38.99
C ASN A 1093 36.35 7.60 -37.61
N ASN A 1094 35.37 8.44 -37.27
CA ASN A 1094 35.32 9.12 -35.98
C ASN A 1094 33.89 9.58 -35.65
N PHE A 1095 33.21 8.83 -34.77
CA PHE A 1095 31.85 9.17 -34.35
C PHE A 1095 31.73 10.58 -33.76
N TYR A 1096 32.75 11.03 -33.03
CA TYR A 1096 32.75 12.35 -32.40
C TYR A 1096 32.83 13.51 -33.41
N ASP A 1097 33.42 13.28 -34.58
CA ASP A 1097 33.40 14.29 -35.65
C ASP A 1097 32.05 14.29 -36.37
N ASP A 1098 31.43 13.11 -36.55
CA ASP A 1098 30.08 13.00 -37.09
C ASP A 1098 29.07 13.72 -36.19
N MET A 1099 29.20 13.59 -34.87
CA MET A 1099 28.32 14.22 -33.87
C MET A 1099 28.36 15.76 -33.95
N LYS A 1100 29.52 16.36 -34.25
CA LYS A 1100 29.67 17.82 -34.41
C LYS A 1100 28.85 18.40 -35.55
N LEU A 1101 28.51 17.60 -36.56
CA LEU A 1101 27.71 18.05 -37.69
C LEU A 1101 26.22 18.18 -37.36
N TYR A 1102 25.78 17.59 -36.24
CA TYR A 1102 24.38 17.48 -35.84
C TYR A 1102 24.18 17.82 -34.35
N LEU A 1103 24.87 18.85 -33.85
CA LEU A 1103 24.80 19.26 -32.44
C LEU A 1103 23.37 19.64 -32.00
N ASP A 1104 22.49 20.01 -32.92
CA ASP A 1104 21.07 20.22 -32.68
C ASP A 1104 20.33 18.95 -32.20
N ARG A 1105 20.91 17.76 -32.45
CA ARG A 1105 20.36 16.46 -32.04
C ARG A 1105 21.03 15.85 -30.81
N TYR A 1106 22.06 16.51 -30.25
CA TYR A 1106 22.82 15.99 -29.11
C TYR A 1106 22.99 17.06 -28.03
N ASP A 1107 22.61 16.72 -26.79
CA ASP A 1107 22.87 17.58 -25.63
C ASP A 1107 24.35 17.47 -25.21
N THR A 1108 25.12 18.52 -25.53
CA THR A 1108 26.55 18.63 -25.14
C THR A 1108 26.79 19.56 -23.94
N SER A 1109 25.74 20.04 -23.28
CA SER A 1109 25.82 21.03 -22.19
C SER A 1109 26.70 20.59 -21.01
N LYS A 1110 26.86 19.28 -20.80
CA LYS A 1110 27.66 18.70 -19.70
C LYS A 1110 29.10 18.35 -20.07
N PHE A 1111 29.53 18.55 -21.32
CA PHE A 1111 30.93 18.31 -21.70
C PHE A 1111 31.82 19.46 -21.25
N PRO A 1112 33.03 19.21 -20.72
CA PRO A 1112 33.98 20.28 -20.40
C PRO A 1112 34.32 21.12 -21.65
N LEU A 1113 34.51 22.44 -21.48
CA LEU A 1113 34.92 23.36 -22.55
C LEU A 1113 36.23 22.93 -23.23
N ASP A 1114 37.11 22.26 -22.50
CA ASP A 1114 38.42 21.77 -22.91
C ASP A 1114 38.42 20.26 -23.22
N ASN A 1115 37.25 19.68 -23.52
CA ASN A 1115 37.16 18.25 -23.81
C ASN A 1115 38.10 17.84 -24.96
N VAL A 1116 38.68 16.64 -24.85
CA VAL A 1116 39.66 16.06 -25.80
C VAL A 1116 39.13 15.90 -27.24
N HIS A 1117 37.84 16.13 -27.45
CA HIS A 1117 37.19 16.05 -28.76
C HIS A 1117 36.85 17.44 -29.35
N GLY A 1118 37.03 18.54 -28.60
CA GLY A 1118 36.86 19.91 -29.07
C GLY A 1118 35.41 20.38 -29.27
N TYR A 1119 34.44 19.92 -28.47
CA TYR A 1119 33.06 20.43 -28.53
C TYR A 1119 32.94 21.85 -27.96
N SER A 1120 32.20 22.73 -28.64
CA SER A 1120 31.64 23.95 -28.06
C SER A 1120 30.34 23.64 -27.32
N HIS A 1121 30.05 24.33 -26.21
CA HIS A 1121 28.70 24.31 -25.62
C HIS A 1121 27.70 24.84 -26.65
N PHE A 1122 26.64 24.09 -26.90
CA PHE A 1122 25.49 24.59 -27.64
C PHE A 1122 24.47 25.11 -26.60
N ASP A 1123 24.29 26.43 -26.54
CA ASP A 1123 23.51 27.10 -25.48
C ASP A 1123 22.00 27.25 -25.78
N ASP A 1124 21.49 26.74 -26.90
CA ASP A 1124 20.04 26.79 -27.19
C ASP A 1124 19.30 25.58 -26.59
N VAL A 1125 19.14 25.61 -25.27
CA VAL A 1125 18.42 24.58 -24.46
C VAL A 1125 16.90 24.83 -24.42
N LEU A 1126 16.33 25.61 -25.35
CA LEU A 1126 14.91 25.99 -25.30
C LEU A 1126 13.94 25.11 -26.09
N ASP A 1127 14.40 24.21 -26.98
CA ASP A 1127 13.50 23.49 -27.90
C ASP A 1127 13.74 21.96 -28.07
N CYS A 1128 14.34 21.27 -27.09
CA CYS A 1128 14.41 19.79 -27.08
C CYS A 1128 13.54 19.16 -25.98
#